data_AF-A0A2I7KBV1-F1
#
_entry.id   AF-A0A2I7KBV1-F1
#
_cell.length_a   1.000
_cell.length_b   1.000
_cell.length_c   1.000
_cell.angle_alpha   90.00
_cell.angle_beta   90.00
_cell.angle_gamma   90.00
#
_symmetry.space_group_name_H-M   'P 1'
#
loop_
_entity.id
_entity.type
_entity.pdbx_description
1 polymer ?
#
loop_
_entity_poly.entity_id
_entity_poly.type
_entity_poly.pdbx_seq_one_letter_code
_entity_poly.pdbx_strand_id
1 'polypeptide(L)'
;MANAMSTDRIRVDQTLHGYSAGHRLIYGSIQLLQSDARTMLVLSDASASGSRIPSEGYLTGYPLVESGKYVLARTWAAPEMSRPGCVWTHSLLIDFADLARLGSAGGLLECFRRPFGEGNSDIATKLEVPVTRTPTSVRPHDLERAGRWASALYGKPKSRITAERQGPADDVLVLAIWMQQWPRLRRTFRFCSFSADDRSTATDTFDLQLMDAGRSARPRMPNDIAATAVGQCDWLEALLNDLELPAQSDLRPFLRNVGSDFTNGRAAMVPLIRLHGALQPNASPSRLAEAVSELESLGSRQGRMGRAAAARVVLLRSGIDDRQLLDFAFQQVRADRELLGLEPAIVGRALLRWRPDLLAEGLTVEGPLQKAFEAALPEADLGELVDLLEVVPSAASAVFLARPDILEDSSFWRMTTIDILGLLRSLNIEQDHAARIVVALAEAARDDCSKMVVDCFGINPVVVALSTMDVVGIRSRMSWVHAIAGRTKDLAESMADGRLSHRPLLFALSEILAPDAVPNNMGTDPWVTAIERTGTTDDVLAEDLLAAFLFNRARGRHSMSTGRLFSLSVQRLHEAMASNRLSSEAWRIAKQRLPYGSVWRSWDQCEKLRHAVVDDFIDRELPPIEFGTVVDDGHLWIGLVDLAADSWRGRRYLSKVRSALLGAHEAWQIERAKLIDHKII
;
A
#
# COMPACT_ATOMS: atom_id res chain seq x y z
N MET A 1 18.22 -40.37 -12.49
CA MET A 1 19.59 -39.88 -12.23
C MET A 1 19.84 -39.98 -10.74
N ALA A 2 20.82 -40.80 -10.36
CA ALA A 2 21.19 -41.05 -8.97
C ALA A 2 21.70 -39.75 -8.33
N ASN A 3 20.92 -39.19 -7.39
CA ASN A 3 21.44 -38.15 -6.49
C ASN A 3 22.49 -38.82 -5.61
N ALA A 4 23.76 -38.69 -5.98
CA ALA A 4 24.86 -38.87 -5.07
C ALA A 4 24.64 -37.91 -3.90
N MET A 5 24.10 -38.43 -2.79
CA MET A 5 24.12 -37.75 -1.51
C MET A 5 25.60 -37.58 -1.15
N SER A 6 26.19 -36.46 -1.54
CA SER A 6 27.37 -35.94 -0.87
C SER A 6 26.98 -35.80 0.60
N THR A 7 27.35 -36.79 1.43
CA THR A 7 27.15 -36.70 2.87
C THR A 7 27.91 -35.47 3.33
N ASP A 8 27.19 -34.43 3.75
CA ASP A 8 27.75 -33.22 4.32
C ASP A 8 28.61 -33.61 5.54
N ARG A 9 29.93 -33.40 5.50
CA ARG A 9 30.87 -33.75 6.59
C ARG A 9 31.60 -32.51 7.11
N ILE A 10 32.02 -32.58 8.37
CA ILE A 10 32.95 -31.64 8.99
C ILE A 10 34.27 -32.33 9.30
N ARG A 11 35.36 -31.57 9.32
CA ARG A 11 36.69 -32.08 9.72
C ARG A 11 36.97 -31.67 11.15
N VAL A 12 37.19 -32.65 12.00
CA VAL A 12 37.38 -32.44 13.44
C VAL A 12 38.81 -32.84 13.81
N ASP A 13 39.52 -31.92 14.45
CA ASP A 13 40.83 -32.19 15.02
C ASP A 13 40.70 -33.02 16.29
N GLN A 14 41.70 -33.82 16.61
CA GLN A 14 41.69 -34.70 17.76
C GLN A 14 42.96 -34.56 18.58
N THR A 15 42.84 -34.79 19.88
CA THR A 15 44.00 -34.93 20.77
C THR A 15 43.76 -36.02 21.81
N LEU A 16 44.83 -36.69 22.21
CA LEU A 16 44.83 -37.61 23.34
C LEU A 16 45.77 -37.09 24.42
N HIS A 17 45.22 -36.87 25.60
CA HIS A 17 45.98 -36.57 26.81
C HIS A 17 45.99 -37.78 27.75
N GLY A 18 47.11 -38.00 28.41
CA GLY A 18 47.30 -39.04 29.40
C GLY A 18 48.68 -38.94 30.02
N TYR A 19 49.20 -40.06 30.54
CA TYR A 19 50.40 -40.03 31.37
C TYR A 19 51.61 -40.66 30.69
N SER A 20 52.66 -39.87 30.55
CA SER A 20 54.02 -40.29 30.25
C SER A 20 54.91 -39.41 31.12
N ALA A 21 55.57 -39.93 32.16
CA ALA A 21 56.28 -39.13 33.18
C ALA A 21 55.53 -37.83 33.61
N GLY A 22 54.21 -37.90 33.80
CA GLY A 22 53.32 -36.76 34.05
C GLY A 22 52.15 -36.69 33.06
N HIS A 23 51.07 -35.98 33.43
CA HIS A 23 49.95 -35.72 32.54
C HIS A 23 50.41 -34.78 31.41
N ARG A 24 50.21 -35.18 30.16
CA ARG A 24 50.62 -34.41 28.97
C ARG A 24 49.81 -34.82 27.74
N LEU A 25 49.95 -34.03 26.67
CA LEU A 25 49.53 -34.41 25.32
C LEU A 25 50.38 -35.58 24.81
N ILE A 26 49.74 -36.64 24.33
CA ILE A 26 50.38 -37.87 23.80
C ILE A 26 50.30 -37.90 22.28
N TYR A 27 49.11 -37.67 21.72
CA TYR A 27 48.89 -37.58 20.27
C TYR A 27 47.98 -36.39 19.95
N GLY A 28 48.15 -35.80 18.77
CA GLY A 28 47.24 -34.77 18.28
C GLY A 28 47.33 -34.61 16.77
N SER A 29 46.19 -34.33 16.13
CA SER A 29 46.11 -34.04 14.69
C SER A 29 46.47 -32.61 14.32
N ILE A 30 46.75 -31.77 15.33
CA ILE A 30 47.04 -30.35 15.18
C ILE A 30 48.09 -29.92 16.19
N GLN A 31 48.93 -28.96 15.79
CA GLN A 31 49.81 -28.26 16.71
C GLN A 31 49.01 -27.17 17.45
N LEU A 32 48.90 -27.30 18.77
CA LEU A 32 48.17 -26.36 19.61
C LEU A 32 48.97 -25.07 19.84
N LEU A 33 48.27 -23.94 19.89
CA LEU A 33 48.82 -22.70 20.43
C LEU A 33 49.15 -22.88 21.92
N GLN A 34 50.10 -22.10 22.44
CA GLN A 34 50.58 -22.26 23.81
C GLN A 34 49.47 -22.04 24.87
N SER A 35 48.62 -21.05 24.65
CA SER A 35 47.43 -20.74 25.47
C SER A 35 46.43 -21.90 25.50
N ASP A 36 46.13 -22.46 24.34
CA ASP A 36 45.22 -23.59 24.18
C ASP A 36 45.79 -24.86 24.79
N ALA A 37 47.08 -25.15 24.56
CA ALA A 37 47.77 -26.29 25.16
C ALA A 37 47.72 -26.22 26.69
N ARG A 38 47.92 -25.03 27.28
CA ARG A 38 47.81 -24.82 28.73
C ARG A 38 46.39 -25.08 29.23
N THR A 39 45.39 -24.56 28.54
CA THR A 39 43.97 -24.75 28.89
C THR A 39 43.58 -26.22 28.82
N MET A 40 43.94 -26.88 27.72
CA MET A 40 43.66 -28.30 27.51
C MET A 40 44.42 -29.19 28.48
N LEU A 41 45.66 -28.87 28.85
CA LEU A 41 46.41 -29.64 29.84
C LEU A 41 45.67 -29.71 31.18
N VAL A 42 45.10 -28.58 31.64
CA VAL A 42 44.33 -28.51 32.89
C VAL A 42 42.97 -29.19 32.75
N LEU A 43 42.23 -28.90 31.67
CA LEU A 43 40.86 -29.38 31.51
C LEU A 43 40.78 -30.85 31.04
N SER A 44 41.88 -31.42 30.55
CA SER A 44 41.97 -32.84 30.20
C SER A 44 42.42 -33.73 31.36
N ASP A 45 42.87 -33.16 32.48
CA ASP A 45 43.18 -33.94 33.67
C ASP A 45 41.91 -34.23 34.50
N ALA A 46 42.05 -35.14 35.46
CA ALA A 46 40.97 -35.54 36.36
C ALA A 46 40.36 -34.34 37.09
N SER A 47 39.03 -34.31 37.22
CA SER A 47 38.31 -33.22 37.91
C SER A 47 38.67 -33.08 39.39
N ALA A 48 39.18 -34.14 40.03
CA ALA A 48 39.82 -34.10 41.34
C ALA A 48 40.64 -35.37 41.62
N SER A 49 41.58 -35.26 42.56
CA SER A 49 42.30 -36.42 43.09
C SER A 49 41.39 -37.27 44.00
N GLY A 50 41.34 -38.58 43.75
CA GLY A 50 40.67 -39.55 44.64
C GLY A 50 39.17 -39.80 44.40
N SER A 51 38.60 -39.25 43.32
CA SER A 51 37.20 -39.49 42.95
C SER A 51 37.05 -40.71 42.05
N ARG A 52 35.97 -41.49 42.24
CA ARG A 52 35.66 -42.64 41.39
C ARG A 52 35.02 -42.16 40.10
N ILE A 53 35.85 -41.94 39.08
CA ILE A 53 35.39 -41.60 37.73
C ILE A 53 34.48 -42.73 37.22
N PRO A 54 33.30 -42.42 36.64
CA PRO A 54 32.41 -43.42 36.07
C PRO A 54 33.10 -44.27 34.99
N SER A 55 32.70 -45.53 34.85
CA SER A 55 33.31 -46.48 33.90
C SER A 55 33.23 -46.02 32.44
N GLU A 56 32.10 -45.41 32.09
CA GLU A 56 31.82 -44.81 30.80
C GLU A 56 32.58 -43.48 30.59
N GLY A 57 33.20 -42.94 31.63
CA GLY A 57 33.82 -41.63 31.64
C GLY A 57 32.82 -40.48 31.77
N TYR A 58 33.30 -39.27 31.51
CA TYR A 58 32.48 -38.06 31.52
C TYR A 58 32.90 -37.10 30.43
N LEU A 59 31.99 -36.18 30.09
CA LEU A 59 32.17 -35.17 29.08
C LEU A 59 32.54 -33.84 29.68
N THR A 60 33.44 -33.12 29.00
CA THR A 60 33.73 -31.70 29.28
C THR A 60 33.66 -30.92 27.97
N GLY A 61 32.89 -29.84 27.96
CA GLY A 61 32.73 -28.93 26.83
C GLY A 61 33.25 -27.53 27.17
N TYR A 62 34.13 -26.97 26.34
CA TYR A 62 34.67 -25.62 26.55
C TYR A 62 35.29 -25.02 25.27
N PRO A 63 35.32 -23.68 25.13
CA PRO A 63 35.98 -23.03 24.01
C PRO A 63 37.49 -22.87 24.16
N LEU A 64 38.16 -22.88 23.02
CA LEU A 64 39.49 -22.36 22.76
C LEU A 64 39.34 -21.11 21.89
N VAL A 65 39.18 -19.95 22.54
CA VAL A 65 38.75 -18.71 21.87
C VAL A 65 39.79 -18.23 20.86
N GLU A 66 41.08 -18.34 21.18
CA GLU A 66 42.17 -17.90 20.31
C GLU A 66 42.24 -18.72 19.01
N SER A 67 42.07 -20.05 19.10
CA SER A 67 42.01 -20.92 17.91
C SER A 67 40.65 -20.93 17.22
N GLY A 68 39.62 -20.30 17.78
CA GLY A 68 38.27 -20.35 17.22
C GLY A 68 37.65 -21.75 17.20
N LYS A 69 38.00 -22.59 18.19
CA LYS A 69 37.57 -24.00 18.28
C LYS A 69 36.79 -24.27 19.56
N TYR A 70 35.88 -25.22 19.50
CA TYR A 70 35.18 -25.77 20.66
C TYR A 70 35.70 -27.18 20.94
N VAL A 71 36.08 -27.43 22.19
CA VAL A 71 36.52 -28.74 22.65
C VAL A 71 35.33 -29.48 23.23
N LEU A 72 35.07 -30.67 22.69
CA LEU A 72 34.27 -31.68 23.36
C LEU A 72 35.21 -32.83 23.73
N ALA A 73 35.42 -33.06 25.03
CA ALA A 73 36.35 -34.06 25.52
C ALA A 73 35.62 -35.13 26.32
N ARG A 74 36.12 -36.38 26.24
CA ARG A 74 35.70 -37.48 27.10
C ARG A 74 36.88 -38.00 27.90
N THR A 75 36.69 -38.09 29.20
CA THR A 75 37.72 -38.51 30.16
C THR A 75 37.32 -39.82 30.84
N TRP A 76 38.22 -40.79 30.85
CA TRP A 76 38.07 -42.08 31.52
C TRP A 76 39.15 -42.29 32.57
N ALA A 77 38.85 -43.07 33.60
CA ALA A 77 39.89 -43.62 34.47
C ALA A 77 40.84 -44.52 33.68
N ALA A 78 42.13 -44.47 34.02
CA ALA A 78 43.17 -45.34 33.49
C ALA A 78 43.71 -46.27 34.60
N PRO A 79 42.91 -47.23 35.11
CA PRO A 79 43.34 -48.15 36.17
C PRO A 79 44.51 -49.05 35.78
N GLU A 80 44.77 -49.21 34.48
CA GLU A 80 45.94 -49.93 33.96
C GLU A 80 47.28 -49.25 34.24
N MET A 81 47.28 -47.96 34.63
CA MET A 81 48.50 -47.23 34.95
C MET A 81 48.94 -47.44 36.40
N SER A 82 50.25 -47.46 36.63
CA SER A 82 50.83 -47.74 37.96
C SER A 82 50.47 -46.70 39.03
N ARG A 83 50.06 -45.49 38.65
CA ARG A 83 49.72 -44.40 39.57
C ARG A 83 48.20 -44.25 39.71
N PRO A 84 47.64 -44.27 40.94
CA PRO A 84 46.23 -43.99 41.17
C PRO A 84 45.82 -42.58 40.71
N GLY A 85 44.61 -42.46 40.16
CA GLY A 85 44.05 -41.18 39.71
C GLY A 85 44.44 -40.78 38.27
N CYS A 86 45.20 -41.61 37.56
CA CYS A 86 45.49 -41.38 36.14
C CYS A 86 44.23 -41.47 35.27
N VAL A 87 44.22 -40.68 34.21
CA VAL A 87 43.11 -40.59 33.25
C VAL A 87 43.61 -40.62 31.81
N TRP A 88 42.72 -41.07 30.94
CA TRP A 88 42.81 -40.83 29.50
C TRP A 88 41.76 -39.82 29.11
N THR A 89 42.14 -38.81 28.33
CA THR A 89 41.19 -37.84 27.77
C THR A 89 41.36 -37.73 26.28
N HIS A 90 40.31 -38.12 25.54
CA HIS A 90 40.23 -37.91 24.11
C HIS A 90 39.39 -36.65 23.85
N SER A 91 39.96 -35.68 23.14
CA SER A 91 39.31 -34.40 22.87
C SER A 91 39.09 -34.20 21.37
N LEU A 92 37.87 -33.83 21.01
CA LEU A 92 37.46 -33.41 19.68
C LEU A 92 37.46 -31.88 19.61
N LEU A 93 38.20 -31.32 18.67
CA LEU A 93 38.37 -29.88 18.47
C LEU A 93 37.60 -29.48 17.20
N ILE A 94 36.49 -28.79 17.40
CA ILE A 94 35.51 -28.46 16.35
C ILE A 94 35.62 -26.97 16.03
N ASP A 95 35.87 -26.61 14.78
CA ASP A 95 35.86 -25.20 14.38
C ASP A 95 34.49 -24.55 14.67
N PHE A 96 34.49 -23.29 15.13
CA PHE A 96 33.27 -22.58 15.46
C PHE A 96 32.28 -22.47 14.28
N ALA A 97 32.78 -22.43 13.05
CA ALA A 97 31.97 -22.47 11.83
C ALA A 97 31.29 -23.84 11.65
N ASP A 98 32.02 -24.92 11.90
CA ASP A 98 31.50 -26.29 11.79
C ASP A 98 30.54 -26.66 12.93
N LEU A 99 30.81 -26.18 14.15
CA LEU A 99 29.90 -26.32 15.28
C LEU A 99 28.52 -25.71 14.97
N ALA A 100 28.47 -24.63 14.20
CA ALA A 100 27.22 -24.01 13.79
C ALA A 100 26.42 -24.90 12.82
N ARG A 101 27.07 -25.79 12.04
CA ARG A 101 26.42 -26.68 11.08
C ARG A 101 25.73 -27.87 11.75
N LEU A 102 26.13 -28.24 12.96
CA LEU A 102 25.59 -29.39 13.68
C LEU A 102 24.18 -29.12 14.24
N GLY A 103 23.27 -30.08 14.02
CA GLY A 103 21.95 -30.15 14.66
C GLY A 103 21.92 -31.13 15.84
N SER A 104 22.84 -32.09 15.88
CA SER A 104 23.02 -33.07 16.95
C SER A 104 24.50 -33.31 17.24
N ALA A 105 24.79 -33.72 18.48
CA ALA A 105 26.11 -34.18 18.92
C ALA A 105 26.31 -35.70 18.77
N GLY A 106 25.33 -36.45 18.25
CA GLY A 106 25.38 -37.91 18.16
C GLY A 106 26.61 -38.43 17.40
N GLY A 107 26.89 -37.88 16.22
CA GLY A 107 28.08 -38.26 15.44
C GLY A 107 29.41 -37.93 16.14
N LEU A 108 29.44 -36.90 17.00
CA LEU A 108 30.63 -36.58 17.81
C LEU A 108 30.80 -37.60 18.94
N LEU A 109 29.71 -38.03 19.58
CA LEU A 109 29.75 -39.04 20.65
C LEU A 109 30.33 -40.37 20.17
N GLU A 110 29.95 -40.78 18.95
CA GLU A 110 30.44 -42.02 18.31
C GLU A 110 31.94 -41.98 17.99
N CYS A 111 32.54 -40.78 17.93
CA CYS A 111 33.97 -40.62 17.65
C CYS A 111 34.86 -40.85 18.88
N PHE A 112 34.32 -40.87 20.09
CA PHE A 112 35.13 -41.06 21.29
C PHE A 112 35.61 -42.50 21.41
N ARG A 113 36.94 -42.66 21.53
CA ARG A 113 37.59 -43.95 21.75
C ARG A 113 38.43 -43.86 23.01
N ARG A 114 38.21 -44.79 23.95
CA ARG A 114 39.10 -44.97 25.09
C ARG A 114 40.37 -45.66 24.59
N PRO A 115 41.57 -45.14 24.87
CA PRO A 115 42.81 -45.81 24.49
C PRO A 115 42.89 -47.22 25.07
N PHE A 116 43.41 -48.16 24.28
CA PHE A 116 43.69 -49.53 24.71
C PHE A 116 44.95 -50.06 24.02
N GLY A 117 45.98 -50.41 24.80
CA GLY A 117 47.26 -50.93 24.28
C GLY A 117 48.08 -49.93 23.46
N GLU A 118 49.08 -50.45 22.73
CA GLU A 118 49.96 -49.70 21.83
C GLU A 118 49.36 -49.64 20.42
N GLY A 119 48.51 -48.64 20.14
CA GLY A 119 47.82 -48.55 18.84
C GLY A 119 46.95 -47.30 18.64
N ASN A 120 47.34 -46.15 19.20
CA ASN A 120 46.53 -44.92 19.17
C ASN A 120 47.03 -43.86 18.17
N SER A 121 47.89 -44.24 17.22
CA SER A 121 48.48 -43.32 16.22
C SER A 121 47.44 -42.67 15.31
N ASP A 122 46.27 -43.29 15.13
CA ASP A 122 45.18 -42.75 14.30
C ASP A 122 44.67 -41.39 14.80
N ILE A 123 44.83 -41.10 16.10
CA ILE A 123 44.49 -39.81 16.73
C ILE A 123 45.38 -38.66 16.20
N ALA A 124 46.50 -38.98 15.54
CA ALA A 124 47.32 -37.99 14.84
C ALA A 124 46.69 -37.51 13.51
N THR A 125 45.53 -38.04 13.12
CA THR A 125 44.80 -37.63 11.90
C THR A 125 43.46 -36.99 12.24
N LYS A 126 42.97 -36.11 11.36
CA LYS A 126 41.64 -35.49 11.53
C LYS A 126 40.55 -36.51 11.26
N LEU A 127 39.44 -36.42 11.98
CA LEU A 127 38.23 -37.19 11.65
C LEU A 127 37.32 -36.45 10.70
N GLU A 128 36.66 -37.20 9.83
CA GLU A 128 35.51 -36.71 9.09
C GLU A 128 34.23 -37.16 9.78
N VAL A 129 33.49 -36.23 10.36
CA VAL A 129 32.23 -36.50 11.07
C VAL A 129 31.05 -36.10 10.18
N PRO A 130 30.04 -36.99 9.98
CA PRO A 130 28.85 -36.63 9.23
C PRO A 130 28.05 -35.55 9.97
N VAL A 131 27.55 -34.57 9.22
CA VAL A 131 26.69 -33.50 9.75
C VAL A 131 25.27 -34.02 9.92
N THR A 132 24.89 -34.36 11.15
CA THR A 132 23.50 -34.67 11.48
C THR A 132 22.73 -33.38 11.73
N ARG A 133 21.78 -33.05 10.85
CA ARG A 133 20.90 -31.88 10.99
C ARG A 133 19.70 -32.16 11.89
N THR A 134 19.26 -33.41 11.99
CA THR A 134 18.17 -33.82 12.86
C THR A 134 18.61 -33.78 14.32
N PRO A 135 17.94 -33.00 15.19
CA PRO A 135 18.25 -32.98 16.61
C PRO A 135 17.92 -34.31 17.29
N THR A 136 18.65 -34.61 18.37
CA THR A 136 18.37 -35.79 19.21
C THR A 136 17.16 -35.51 20.10
N SER A 137 16.16 -36.39 20.04
CA SER A 137 14.98 -36.37 20.93
C SER A 137 15.35 -36.87 22.33
N VAL A 138 14.83 -36.18 23.34
CA VAL A 138 14.91 -36.55 24.76
C VAL A 138 13.69 -37.40 25.13
N ARG A 139 13.92 -38.48 25.89
CA ARG A 139 12.85 -39.39 26.28
C ARG A 139 11.92 -38.73 27.32
N PRO A 140 10.61 -39.06 27.35
CA PRO A 140 9.66 -38.43 28.28
C PRO A 140 10.07 -38.50 29.76
N HIS A 141 10.64 -39.64 30.20
CA HIS A 141 11.08 -39.80 31.59
C HIS A 141 12.30 -38.94 31.97
N ASP A 142 13.07 -38.46 30.98
CA ASP A 142 14.24 -37.61 31.20
C ASP A 142 13.90 -36.10 31.14
N LEU A 143 12.72 -35.73 30.64
CA LEU A 143 12.31 -34.33 30.45
C LEU A 143 12.24 -33.55 31.75
N GLU A 144 11.76 -34.17 32.83
CA GLU A 144 11.68 -33.51 34.14
C GLU A 144 13.08 -33.07 34.62
N ARG A 145 14.08 -33.90 34.36
CA ARG A 145 15.47 -33.66 34.73
C ARG A 145 16.12 -32.61 33.83
N ALA A 146 15.94 -32.72 32.52
CA ALA A 146 16.38 -31.71 31.56
C ALA A 146 15.73 -30.34 31.86
N GLY A 147 14.45 -30.34 32.25
CA GLY A 147 13.68 -29.16 32.61
C GLY A 147 14.22 -28.46 33.85
N ARG A 148 14.63 -29.20 34.88
CA ARG A 148 15.31 -28.62 36.06
C ARG A 148 16.60 -27.91 35.69
N TRP A 149 17.41 -28.52 34.81
CA TRP A 149 18.66 -27.91 34.36
C TRP A 149 18.42 -26.68 33.48
N ALA A 150 17.49 -26.76 32.52
CA ALA A 150 17.13 -25.64 31.67
C ALA A 150 16.53 -24.48 32.47
N SER A 151 15.65 -24.75 33.43
CA SER A 151 15.07 -23.75 34.34
C SER A 151 16.18 -22.99 35.10
N ALA A 152 17.13 -23.72 35.68
CA ALA A 152 18.24 -23.11 36.39
C ALA A 152 19.19 -22.34 35.47
N LEU A 153 19.55 -22.91 34.31
CA LEU A 153 20.45 -22.29 33.34
C LEU A 153 19.92 -20.98 32.79
N TYR A 154 18.64 -20.92 32.42
CA TYR A 154 18.09 -19.75 31.73
C TYR A 154 17.33 -18.82 32.69
N GLY A 155 16.79 -19.33 33.80
CA GLY A 155 16.17 -18.53 34.86
C GLY A 155 17.19 -17.82 35.78
N LYS A 156 18.43 -18.33 35.87
CA LYS A 156 19.55 -17.71 36.59
C LYS A 156 20.77 -17.55 35.68
N PRO A 157 20.70 -16.69 34.65
CA PRO A 157 21.69 -16.65 33.56
C PRO A 157 23.07 -16.13 33.97
N LYS A 158 23.20 -15.49 35.14
CA LYS A 158 24.47 -15.00 35.70
C LYS A 158 25.08 -15.94 36.76
N SER A 159 24.38 -17.02 37.11
CA SER A 159 24.78 -17.95 38.16
C SER A 159 25.43 -19.20 37.57
N ARG A 160 26.30 -19.83 38.36
CA ARG A 160 26.87 -21.14 38.05
C ARG A 160 25.89 -22.21 38.49
N ILE A 161 25.60 -23.18 37.61
CA ILE A 161 24.60 -24.20 37.89
C ILE A 161 25.28 -25.52 38.21
N THR A 162 24.91 -26.10 39.34
CA THR A 162 25.35 -27.44 39.75
C THR A 162 24.16 -28.39 39.89
N ALA A 163 24.34 -29.65 39.55
CA ALA A 163 23.35 -30.70 39.75
C ALA A 163 24.05 -32.00 40.11
N GLU A 164 23.37 -32.95 40.74
CA GLU A 164 23.95 -34.27 41.03
C GLU A 164 23.93 -35.14 39.77
N ARG A 165 25.03 -35.86 39.45
CA ARG A 165 25.03 -36.88 38.38
C ARG A 165 24.30 -38.14 38.84
N GLN A 166 23.36 -38.62 38.04
CA GLN A 166 22.59 -39.84 38.31
C GLN A 166 23.03 -41.03 37.47
N GLY A 167 23.59 -40.80 36.28
CA GLY A 167 24.03 -41.89 35.42
C GLY A 167 24.53 -41.44 34.05
N PRO A 168 24.88 -42.38 33.15
CA PRO A 168 25.41 -42.08 31.82
C PRO A 168 24.43 -41.37 30.90
N ALA A 169 23.12 -41.48 31.13
CA ALA A 169 22.09 -40.77 30.35
C ALA A 169 22.23 -39.24 30.47
N ASP A 170 22.80 -38.75 31.58
CA ASP A 170 23.03 -37.33 31.82
C ASP A 170 23.93 -36.69 30.74
N ASP A 171 24.90 -37.43 30.21
CA ASP A 171 25.77 -36.97 29.11
C ASP A 171 24.94 -36.57 27.89
N VAL A 172 23.93 -37.38 27.54
CA VAL A 172 23.03 -37.14 26.40
C VAL A 172 22.16 -35.92 26.66
N LEU A 173 21.65 -35.75 27.88
CA LEU A 173 20.82 -34.61 28.26
C LEU A 173 21.59 -33.28 28.23
N VAL A 174 22.82 -33.26 28.75
CA VAL A 174 23.68 -32.07 28.69
C VAL A 174 23.93 -31.66 27.25
N LEU A 175 24.23 -32.64 26.37
CA LEU A 175 24.44 -32.39 24.95
C LEU A 175 23.16 -31.95 24.23
N ALA A 176 22.00 -32.49 24.60
CA ALA A 176 20.72 -32.07 24.03
C ALA A 176 20.41 -30.60 24.32
N ILE A 177 20.63 -30.16 25.58
CA ILE A 177 20.48 -28.75 25.99
C ILE A 177 21.52 -27.87 25.28
N TRP A 178 22.78 -28.29 25.22
CA TRP A 178 23.83 -27.55 24.50
C TRP A 178 23.47 -27.39 23.01
N MET A 179 22.98 -28.44 22.35
CA MET A 179 22.57 -28.41 20.95
C MET A 179 21.26 -27.66 20.69
N GLN A 180 20.46 -27.36 21.72
CA GLN A 180 19.27 -26.52 21.61
C GLN A 180 19.62 -25.02 21.53
N GLN A 181 20.76 -24.62 22.09
CA GLN A 181 21.24 -23.24 22.04
C GLN A 181 21.56 -22.80 20.60
N TRP A 182 21.58 -21.50 20.33
CA TRP A 182 22.04 -20.97 19.04
C TRP A 182 23.58 -20.97 18.95
N PRO A 183 24.18 -20.96 17.74
CA PRO A 183 25.61 -21.20 17.56
C PRO A 183 26.53 -20.30 18.39
N ARG A 184 26.19 -19.01 18.53
CA ARG A 184 27.00 -18.08 19.33
C ARG A 184 27.01 -18.45 20.82
N LEU A 185 25.87 -18.82 21.40
CA LEU A 185 25.78 -19.26 22.78
C LEU A 185 26.49 -20.62 22.99
N ARG A 186 26.36 -21.56 22.04
CA ARG A 186 27.07 -22.85 22.09
C ARG A 186 28.57 -22.69 22.22
N ARG A 187 29.15 -21.71 21.51
CA ARG A 187 30.59 -21.45 21.50
C ARG A 187 31.11 -20.95 22.83
N THR A 188 30.27 -20.36 23.68
CA THR A 188 30.69 -19.85 24.99
C THR A 188 30.28 -20.77 26.14
N PHE A 189 29.34 -21.70 25.90
CA PHE A 189 28.79 -22.57 26.92
C PHE A 189 29.82 -23.58 27.41
N ARG A 190 30.04 -23.62 28.73
CA ARG A 190 30.97 -24.54 29.39
C ARG A 190 30.22 -25.54 30.26
N PHE A 191 30.48 -26.83 30.08
CA PHE A 191 29.84 -27.85 30.90
C PHE A 191 30.79 -28.99 31.27
N CYS A 192 30.50 -29.65 32.40
CA CYS A 192 31.16 -30.89 32.80
C CYS A 192 30.12 -31.88 33.33
N SER A 193 29.99 -33.05 32.71
CA SER A 193 28.99 -34.06 33.09
C SER A 193 29.42 -34.96 34.26
N PHE A 194 30.60 -34.72 34.83
CA PHE A 194 31.02 -35.23 36.13
C PHE A 194 32.17 -34.38 36.67
N SER A 195 31.96 -33.79 37.84
CA SER A 195 33.01 -33.11 38.56
C SER A 195 32.96 -33.44 40.03
N ALA A 196 34.14 -33.65 40.62
CA ALA A 196 34.25 -33.83 42.06
C ALA A 196 34.52 -32.52 42.81
N ASP A 197 35.18 -31.57 42.14
CA ASP A 197 35.46 -30.22 42.61
C ASP A 197 35.12 -29.19 41.51
N ASP A 198 35.09 -27.89 41.82
CA ASP A 198 34.77 -26.86 40.81
C ASP A 198 35.88 -26.78 39.76
N ARG A 199 35.51 -26.93 38.48
CA ARG A 199 36.45 -26.77 37.35
C ARG A 199 36.57 -25.33 36.88
N SER A 200 35.81 -24.41 37.46
CA SER A 200 35.85 -22.99 37.13
C SER A 200 37.14 -22.33 37.63
N THR A 201 37.62 -21.35 36.88
CA THR A 201 38.67 -20.43 37.32
C THR A 201 38.09 -19.04 37.60
N ALA A 202 38.92 -18.08 38.01
CA ALA A 202 38.50 -16.69 38.17
C ALA A 202 38.02 -16.06 36.85
N THR A 203 38.56 -16.52 35.71
CA THR A 203 38.28 -15.99 34.37
C THR A 203 37.30 -16.85 33.58
N ASP A 204 37.27 -18.16 33.83
CA ASP A 204 36.54 -19.14 33.04
C ASP A 204 35.61 -19.96 33.92
N THR A 205 34.35 -19.56 33.94
CA THR A 205 33.31 -20.20 34.76
C THR A 205 32.54 -21.24 33.96
N PHE A 206 32.28 -22.40 34.57
CA PHE A 206 31.39 -23.41 33.99
C PHE A 206 29.92 -23.04 34.19
N ASP A 207 29.12 -23.17 33.12
CA ASP A 207 27.68 -22.92 33.17
C ASP A 207 26.93 -24.05 33.85
N LEU A 208 27.32 -25.31 33.57
CA LEU A 208 26.71 -26.52 34.15
C LEU A 208 27.77 -27.52 34.61
N GLN A 209 27.73 -27.93 35.88
CA GLN A 209 28.56 -29.01 36.40
C GLN A 209 27.72 -30.06 37.11
N LEU A 210 27.87 -31.33 36.71
CA LEU A 210 27.23 -32.46 37.38
C LEU A 210 28.17 -33.02 38.44
N MET A 211 27.79 -32.92 39.71
CA MET A 211 28.59 -33.29 40.86
C MET A 211 28.42 -34.77 41.22
N ASP A 212 29.49 -35.38 41.74
CA ASP A 212 29.44 -36.73 42.31
C ASP A 212 28.51 -36.80 43.53
N ALA A 213 27.53 -37.73 43.49
CA ALA A 213 26.54 -37.96 44.55
C ALA A 213 27.18 -38.24 45.93
N GLY A 214 28.36 -38.88 45.95
CA GLY A 214 29.06 -39.25 47.18
C GLY A 214 29.71 -38.07 47.94
N ARG A 215 29.83 -36.90 47.31
CA ARG A 215 30.38 -35.68 47.91
C ARG A 215 29.30 -34.59 47.92
N SER A 216 28.35 -34.71 48.85
CA SER A 216 27.16 -33.87 49.01
C SER A 216 27.31 -32.41 48.54
N ALA A 217 26.36 -32.04 47.68
CA ALA A 217 26.09 -30.74 47.09
C ALA A 217 25.76 -29.64 48.14
N ARG A 218 26.74 -29.22 48.94
CA ARG A 218 26.69 -27.91 49.59
C ARG A 218 27.27 -26.86 48.64
N PRO A 219 26.67 -25.66 48.51
CA PRO A 219 27.28 -24.57 47.76
C PRO A 219 28.66 -24.29 48.36
N ARG A 220 29.71 -24.67 47.65
CA ARG A 220 31.09 -24.51 48.11
C ARG A 220 31.60 -23.09 47.86
N MET A 221 30.90 -22.31 47.04
CA MET A 221 31.32 -20.98 46.57
C MET A 221 30.17 -19.95 46.60
N PRO A 222 30.47 -18.64 46.67
CA PRO A 222 29.47 -17.58 46.48
C PRO A 222 28.87 -17.66 45.06
N ASN A 223 27.53 -17.57 44.95
CA ASN A 223 26.72 -17.55 43.71
C ASN A 223 26.48 -18.88 42.97
N ASP A 224 26.83 -20.03 43.54
CA ASP A 224 26.41 -21.34 43.02
C ASP A 224 24.93 -21.60 43.30
N ILE A 225 24.19 -22.08 42.28
CA ILE A 225 22.78 -22.46 42.42
C ILE A 225 22.63 -23.94 42.05
N ALA A 226 22.10 -24.72 42.99
CA ALA A 226 21.69 -26.09 42.73
C ALA A 226 20.48 -26.07 41.78
N ALA A 227 20.49 -26.90 40.73
CA ALA A 227 19.39 -26.93 39.76
C ALA A 227 18.03 -27.30 40.38
N THR A 228 18.04 -28.02 41.50
CA THR A 228 16.83 -28.36 42.28
C THR A 228 16.24 -27.20 43.07
N ALA A 229 16.98 -26.10 43.27
CA ALA A 229 16.53 -24.93 44.02
C ALA A 229 15.70 -23.95 43.17
N VAL A 230 15.61 -24.17 41.85
CA VAL A 230 14.84 -23.31 40.94
C VAL A 230 13.53 -24.01 40.58
N GLY A 231 12.41 -23.32 40.80
CA GLY A 231 11.08 -23.84 40.46
C GLY A 231 10.85 -23.98 38.96
N GLN A 232 9.72 -24.59 38.58
CA GLN A 232 9.28 -24.60 37.18
C GLN A 232 8.83 -23.20 36.76
N CYS A 233 9.10 -22.86 35.49
CA CYS A 233 8.76 -21.59 34.90
C CYS A 233 7.79 -21.77 33.73
N ASP A 234 6.97 -20.75 33.48
CA ASP A 234 5.98 -20.66 32.40
C ASP A 234 6.57 -20.84 30.99
N TRP A 235 7.76 -20.30 30.75
CA TRP A 235 8.45 -20.40 29.45
C TRP A 235 9.11 -21.77 29.19
N LEU A 236 9.20 -22.64 30.20
CA LEU A 236 9.96 -23.90 30.11
C LEU A 236 9.33 -24.91 29.16
N GLU A 237 7.99 -24.90 29.07
CA GLU A 237 7.22 -25.86 28.27
C GLU A 237 7.66 -25.88 26.80
N ALA A 238 7.90 -24.70 26.21
CA ALA A 238 8.34 -24.60 24.81
C ALA A 238 9.71 -25.28 24.57
N LEU A 239 10.65 -25.18 25.52
CA LEU A 239 11.94 -25.87 25.42
C LEU A 239 11.79 -27.38 25.59
N LEU A 240 10.93 -27.82 26.51
CA LEU A 240 10.71 -29.25 26.76
C LEU A 240 10.03 -29.92 25.58
N ASN A 241 9.01 -29.28 25.00
CA ASN A 241 8.35 -29.76 23.79
C ASN A 241 9.34 -29.88 22.62
N ASP A 242 10.26 -28.91 22.47
CA ASP A 242 11.33 -28.98 21.47
C ASP A 242 12.38 -30.07 21.76
N LEU A 243 12.68 -30.36 23.03
CA LEU A 243 13.58 -31.46 23.41
C LEU A 243 12.94 -32.83 23.14
N GLU A 244 11.65 -32.98 23.44
CA GLU A 244 10.91 -34.23 23.24
C GLU A 244 10.66 -34.49 21.75
N LEU A 245 10.10 -33.51 21.04
CA LEU A 245 9.63 -33.61 19.66
C LEU A 245 10.28 -32.56 18.75
N PRO A 246 11.62 -32.60 18.55
CA PRO A 246 12.35 -31.57 17.81
C PRO A 246 11.92 -31.42 16.34
N ALA A 247 11.33 -32.47 15.75
CA ALA A 247 10.82 -32.43 14.38
C ALA A 247 9.48 -31.68 14.24
N GLN A 248 8.75 -31.48 15.35
CA GLN A 248 7.47 -30.77 15.38
C GLN A 248 7.59 -29.34 15.93
N SER A 249 8.79 -28.95 16.38
CA SER A 249 9.09 -27.64 16.93
C SER A 249 9.89 -26.78 15.95
N ASP A 250 9.52 -25.51 15.83
CA ASP A 250 10.23 -24.48 15.08
C ASP A 250 11.16 -23.62 15.98
N LEU A 251 11.25 -23.94 17.28
CA LEU A 251 12.01 -23.17 18.27
C LEU A 251 13.51 -23.14 17.95
N ARG A 252 14.15 -24.28 17.65
CA ARG A 252 15.59 -24.28 17.29
C ARG A 252 15.90 -23.49 16.03
N PRO A 253 15.18 -23.66 14.90
CA PRO A 253 15.31 -22.78 13.74
C PRO A 253 15.17 -21.30 14.11
N PHE A 254 14.16 -20.95 14.91
CA PHE A 254 13.94 -19.59 15.38
C PHE A 254 15.13 -19.06 16.20
N LEU A 255 15.59 -19.78 17.22
CA LEU A 255 16.72 -19.41 18.06
C LEU A 255 18.01 -19.27 17.24
N ARG A 256 18.23 -20.13 16.24
CA ARG A 256 19.39 -20.04 15.34
C ARG A 256 19.36 -18.76 14.50
N ASN A 257 18.20 -18.40 13.98
CA ASN A 257 18.02 -17.21 13.14
C ASN A 257 18.11 -15.93 13.97
N VAL A 258 17.44 -15.87 15.12
CA VAL A 258 17.32 -14.64 15.91
C VAL A 258 18.45 -14.47 16.91
N GLY A 259 18.99 -15.57 17.44
CA GLY A 259 19.97 -15.58 18.52
C GLY A 259 21.38 -15.10 18.13
N SER A 260 21.74 -15.11 16.85
CA SER A 260 23.09 -14.76 16.37
C SER A 260 23.57 -13.38 16.82
N ASP A 261 22.64 -12.44 16.93
CA ASP A 261 22.89 -11.02 17.19
C ASP A 261 22.98 -10.69 18.68
N PHE A 262 22.77 -11.67 19.57
CA PHE A 262 22.79 -11.47 21.02
C PHE A 262 24.15 -11.76 21.64
N THR A 263 24.59 -10.85 22.49
CA THR A 263 25.83 -10.91 23.27
C THR A 263 25.57 -11.14 24.77
N ASN A 264 24.32 -11.01 25.23
CA ASN A 264 23.93 -11.22 26.63
C ASN A 264 23.98 -12.70 27.10
N GLY A 265 24.44 -13.62 26.24
CA GLY A 265 24.60 -15.04 26.56
C GLY A 265 23.28 -15.69 26.96
N ARG A 266 23.28 -16.45 28.07
CA ARG A 266 22.10 -17.16 28.58
C ARG A 266 20.93 -16.25 28.91
N ALA A 267 21.17 -14.96 29.22
CA ALA A 267 20.12 -14.02 29.60
C ALA A 267 19.14 -13.72 28.45
N ALA A 268 19.53 -13.95 27.19
CA ALA A 268 18.65 -13.76 26.05
C ALA A 268 17.69 -14.95 25.82
N MET A 269 17.92 -16.12 26.43
CA MET A 269 17.12 -17.32 26.14
C MET A 269 15.63 -17.13 26.48
N VAL A 270 15.33 -16.62 27.69
CA VAL A 270 13.94 -16.46 28.14
C VAL A 270 13.18 -15.43 27.30
N PRO A 271 13.70 -14.20 27.05
CA PRO A 271 13.04 -13.26 26.16
C PRO A 271 12.82 -13.81 24.75
N LEU A 272 13.74 -14.62 24.21
CA LEU A 272 13.58 -15.23 22.89
C LEU A 272 12.50 -16.31 22.85
N ILE A 273 12.35 -17.12 23.90
CA ILE A 273 11.26 -18.10 23.98
C ILE A 273 9.90 -17.38 24.08
N ARG A 274 9.82 -16.33 24.90
CA ARG A 274 8.61 -15.51 25.02
C ARG A 274 8.25 -14.83 23.70
N LEU A 275 9.26 -14.28 23.01
CA LEU A 275 9.09 -13.74 21.67
C LEU A 275 8.59 -14.80 20.68
N HIS A 276 9.20 -15.98 20.65
CA HIS A 276 8.76 -17.08 19.79
C HIS A 276 7.28 -17.42 19.99
N GLY A 277 6.83 -17.53 21.24
CA GLY A 277 5.42 -17.74 21.57
C GLY A 277 4.52 -16.56 21.17
N ALA A 278 4.99 -15.32 21.34
CA ALA A 278 4.22 -14.12 20.99
C ALA A 278 4.08 -13.89 19.47
N LEU A 279 5.00 -14.41 18.66
CA LEU A 279 4.92 -14.32 17.20
C LEU A 279 3.89 -15.28 16.60
N GLN A 280 3.43 -16.30 17.35
CA GLN A 280 2.43 -17.26 16.88
C GLN A 280 1.10 -16.57 16.56
N PRO A 281 0.39 -16.94 15.45
CA PRO A 281 -0.80 -16.22 14.97
C PRO A 281 -1.89 -15.97 16.02
N ASN A 282 -2.06 -16.91 16.96
CA ASN A 282 -3.10 -16.88 17.99
C ASN A 282 -2.70 -16.12 19.26
N ALA A 283 -1.48 -15.57 19.33
CA ALA A 283 -1.01 -14.86 20.52
C ALA A 283 -1.71 -13.50 20.68
N SER A 284 -2.07 -13.13 21.91
CA SER A 284 -2.70 -11.84 22.18
C SER A 284 -1.74 -10.66 21.92
N PRO A 285 -2.25 -9.49 21.52
CA PRO A 285 -1.42 -8.28 21.37
C PRO A 285 -0.63 -7.92 22.64
N SER A 286 -1.22 -8.12 23.82
CA SER A 286 -0.55 -7.90 25.11
C SER A 286 0.71 -8.75 25.30
N ARG A 287 0.67 -10.03 24.90
CA ARG A 287 1.86 -10.91 24.99
C ARG A 287 2.96 -10.46 24.03
N LEU A 288 2.59 -9.93 22.87
CA LEU A 288 3.55 -9.36 21.92
C LEU A 288 4.19 -8.09 22.49
N ALA A 289 3.41 -7.21 23.11
CA ALA A 289 3.93 -6.00 23.77
C ALA A 289 4.93 -6.36 24.90
N GLU A 290 4.57 -7.31 25.77
CA GLU A 290 5.46 -7.80 26.83
C GLU A 290 6.75 -8.39 26.26
N ALA A 291 6.65 -9.26 25.24
CA ALA A 291 7.82 -9.87 24.61
C ALA A 291 8.73 -8.85 23.92
N VAL A 292 8.16 -7.82 23.27
CA VAL A 292 8.93 -6.72 22.67
C VAL A 292 9.65 -5.92 23.75
N SER A 293 8.98 -5.57 24.85
CA SER A 293 9.59 -4.84 25.97
C SER A 293 10.75 -5.60 26.60
N GLU A 294 10.60 -6.92 26.82
CA GLU A 294 11.69 -7.77 27.30
C GLU A 294 12.86 -7.81 26.32
N LEU A 295 12.58 -7.90 25.01
CA LEU A 295 13.60 -7.88 23.97
C LEU A 295 14.38 -6.55 23.94
N GLU A 296 13.69 -5.42 24.13
CA GLU A 296 14.31 -4.09 24.20
C GLU A 296 15.21 -3.93 25.44
N SER A 297 14.81 -4.53 26.57
CA SER A 297 15.60 -4.53 27.82
C SER A 297 16.98 -5.19 27.68
N LEU A 298 17.16 -6.09 26.70
CA LEU A 298 18.44 -6.73 26.40
C LEU A 298 19.45 -5.76 25.76
N GLY A 299 18.98 -4.62 25.24
CA GLY A 299 19.80 -3.52 24.73
C GLY A 299 19.46 -3.14 23.29
N SER A 300 19.41 -1.83 23.01
CA SER A 300 18.96 -1.26 21.73
C SER A 300 19.81 -1.61 20.49
N ARG A 301 21.02 -2.17 20.67
CA ARG A 301 21.93 -2.52 19.55
C ARG A 301 21.94 -4.00 19.17
N GLN A 302 21.13 -4.83 19.81
CA GLN A 302 21.12 -6.29 19.63
C GLN A 302 19.76 -6.79 19.16
N GLY A 303 19.72 -8.02 18.64
CA GLY A 303 18.46 -8.70 18.30
C GLY A 303 17.74 -8.12 17.09
N ARG A 304 18.47 -7.62 16.09
CA ARG A 304 17.89 -7.00 14.88
C ARG A 304 16.88 -7.94 14.22
N MET A 305 17.26 -9.21 14.03
CA MET A 305 16.38 -10.20 13.40
C MET A 305 15.11 -10.47 14.22
N GLY A 306 15.19 -10.48 15.55
CA GLY A 306 14.04 -10.67 16.45
C GLY A 306 13.10 -9.49 16.42
N ARG A 307 13.64 -8.27 16.42
CA ARG A 307 12.85 -7.03 16.29
C ARG A 307 12.17 -6.92 14.94
N ALA A 308 12.88 -7.26 13.87
CA ALA A 308 12.30 -7.32 12.53
C ALA A 308 11.16 -8.34 12.47
N ALA A 309 11.31 -9.52 13.11
CA ALA A 309 10.24 -10.50 13.19
C ALA A 309 9.01 -9.98 13.94
N ALA A 310 9.21 -9.32 15.10
CA ALA A 310 8.12 -8.69 15.85
C ALA A 310 7.43 -7.59 15.04
N ALA A 311 8.19 -6.69 14.43
CA ALA A 311 7.65 -5.59 13.64
C ALA A 311 6.85 -6.10 12.43
N ARG A 312 7.30 -7.16 11.74
CA ARG A 312 6.53 -7.80 10.67
C ARG A 312 5.17 -8.30 11.16
N VAL A 313 5.14 -8.97 12.31
CA VAL A 313 3.89 -9.45 12.90
C VAL A 313 2.96 -8.28 13.25
N VAL A 314 3.50 -7.18 13.78
CA VAL A 314 2.70 -5.97 14.05
C VAL A 314 2.07 -5.40 12.78
N LEU A 315 2.84 -5.31 11.69
CA LEU A 315 2.36 -4.74 10.42
C LEU A 315 1.35 -5.64 9.69
N LEU A 316 1.45 -6.96 9.86
CA LEU A 316 0.60 -7.93 9.17
C LEU A 316 -0.70 -8.27 9.90
N ARG A 317 -0.77 -8.10 11.23
CA ARG A 317 -1.96 -8.44 12.01
C ARG A 317 -2.97 -7.30 11.99
N SER A 318 -4.21 -7.64 11.64
CA SER A 318 -5.35 -6.75 11.85
C SER A 318 -5.70 -6.66 13.34
N GLY A 319 -6.13 -5.47 13.80
CA GLY A 319 -6.65 -5.28 15.17
C GLY A 319 -5.61 -5.00 16.25
N ILE A 320 -4.36 -4.70 15.90
CA ILE A 320 -3.40 -4.12 16.85
C ILE A 320 -3.68 -2.62 16.96
N ASP A 321 -4.19 -2.20 18.11
CA ASP A 321 -4.44 -0.78 18.46
C ASP A 321 -3.49 -0.30 19.57
N ASP A 322 -2.38 -1.01 19.78
CA ASP A 322 -1.36 -0.63 20.74
C ASP A 322 -0.38 0.35 20.08
N ARG A 323 -0.47 1.63 20.48
CA ARG A 323 0.37 2.70 19.95
C ARG A 323 1.88 2.44 20.15
N GLN A 324 2.28 1.81 21.24
CA GLN A 324 3.71 1.53 21.50
C GLN A 324 4.23 0.46 20.54
N LEU A 325 3.46 -0.60 20.30
CA LEU A 325 3.81 -1.63 19.32
C LEU A 325 3.88 -1.09 17.89
N LEU A 326 2.93 -0.23 17.52
CA LEU A 326 2.91 0.42 16.22
C LEU A 326 4.14 1.32 16.05
N ASP A 327 4.44 2.19 17.02
CA ASP A 327 5.63 3.05 17.00
C ASP A 327 6.93 2.23 16.94
N PHE A 328 7.01 1.12 17.70
CA PHE A 328 8.12 0.18 17.62
C PHE A 328 8.29 -0.40 16.20
N ALA A 329 7.20 -0.88 15.58
CA ALA A 329 7.25 -1.47 14.25
C ALA A 329 7.72 -0.45 13.20
N PHE A 330 7.22 0.78 13.28
CA PHE A 330 7.62 1.86 12.37
C PHE A 330 9.08 2.28 12.55
N GLN A 331 9.61 2.27 13.78
CA GLN A 331 11.04 2.46 14.01
C GLN A 331 11.88 1.37 13.35
N GLN A 332 11.42 0.12 13.36
CA GLN A 332 12.13 -0.96 12.67
C GLN A 332 12.08 -0.80 11.15
N VAL A 333 10.93 -0.39 10.58
CA VAL A 333 10.80 -0.07 9.15
C VAL A 333 11.76 1.04 8.73
N ARG A 334 11.88 2.12 9.52
CA ARG A 334 12.83 3.21 9.26
C ARG A 334 14.30 2.73 9.29
N ALA A 335 14.61 1.76 10.13
CA ALA A 335 15.96 1.23 10.30
C ALA A 335 16.36 0.19 9.23
N ASP A 336 15.40 -0.39 8.51
CA ASP A 336 15.63 -1.48 7.56
C ASP A 336 15.36 -1.04 6.11
N ARG A 337 16.40 -1.08 5.27
CA ARG A 337 16.32 -0.62 3.87
C ARG A 337 15.41 -1.46 2.98
N GLU A 338 15.17 -2.71 3.38
CA GLU A 338 14.40 -3.72 2.63
C GLU A 338 13.00 -3.89 3.23
N LEU A 339 12.52 -2.91 4.02
CA LEU A 339 11.17 -2.93 4.61
C LEU A 339 10.89 -4.21 5.39
N LEU A 340 11.91 -4.71 6.11
CA LEU A 340 11.86 -5.95 6.89
C LEU A 340 11.62 -7.22 6.05
N GLY A 341 11.80 -7.13 4.73
CA GLY A 341 11.47 -8.18 3.76
C GLY A 341 9.98 -8.29 3.44
N LEU A 342 9.19 -7.24 3.71
CA LEU A 342 7.77 -7.16 3.35
C LEU A 342 7.58 -6.42 2.02
N GLU A 343 6.47 -6.72 1.35
CA GLU A 343 6.05 -5.97 0.17
C GLU A 343 5.78 -4.49 0.53
N PRO A 344 6.30 -3.52 -0.25
CA PRO A 344 6.16 -2.10 0.06
C PRO A 344 4.72 -1.64 0.27
N ALA A 345 3.77 -2.13 -0.54
CA ALA A 345 2.35 -1.77 -0.43
C ALA A 345 1.72 -2.19 0.91
N ILE A 346 2.15 -3.33 1.48
CA ILE A 346 1.66 -3.79 2.79
C ILE A 346 2.10 -2.81 3.88
N VAL A 347 3.37 -2.43 3.86
CA VAL A 347 3.94 -1.48 4.83
C VAL A 347 3.32 -0.09 4.65
N GLY A 348 3.14 0.35 3.41
CA GLY A 348 2.53 1.63 3.10
C GLY A 348 1.07 1.72 3.54
N ARG A 349 0.26 0.67 3.33
CA ARG A 349 -1.12 0.63 3.84
C ARG A 349 -1.18 0.69 5.37
N ALA A 350 -0.29 -0.03 6.05
CA ALA A 350 -0.19 0.06 7.51
C ALA A 350 0.19 1.47 7.98
N LEU A 351 1.12 2.13 7.28
CA LEU A 351 1.52 3.51 7.58
C LEU A 351 0.38 4.51 7.33
N LEU A 352 -0.31 4.44 6.20
CA LEU A 352 -1.45 5.31 5.89
C LEU A 352 -2.55 5.19 6.95
N ARG A 353 -2.83 3.96 7.40
CA ARG A 353 -3.87 3.71 8.41
C ARG A 353 -3.50 4.21 9.80
N TRP A 354 -2.27 3.96 10.26
CA TRP A 354 -1.91 4.11 11.67
C TRP A 354 -1.02 5.32 11.97
N ARG A 355 -0.24 5.78 10.99
CA ARG A 355 0.68 6.92 11.11
C ARG A 355 0.63 7.81 9.87
N PRO A 356 -0.57 8.34 9.52
CA PRO A 356 -0.72 9.24 8.37
C PRO A 356 0.09 10.52 8.52
N ASP A 357 0.42 10.92 9.75
CA ASP A 357 1.30 12.05 10.07
C ASP A 357 2.70 11.93 9.45
N LEU A 358 3.15 10.70 9.17
CA LEU A 358 4.45 10.44 8.55
C LEU A 358 4.44 10.55 7.02
N LEU A 359 3.28 10.72 6.38
CA LEU A 359 3.16 10.72 4.93
C LEU A 359 3.91 11.89 4.28
N ALA A 360 3.71 13.11 4.81
CA ALA A 360 4.34 14.31 4.28
C ALA A 360 5.88 14.25 4.42
N GLU A 361 6.40 13.83 5.58
CA GLU A 361 7.84 13.61 5.79
C GLU A 361 8.34 12.49 4.86
N GLY A 362 7.64 11.36 4.84
CA GLY A 362 8.06 10.13 4.18
C GLY A 362 8.16 10.21 2.66
N LEU A 363 7.43 11.12 2.01
CA LEU A 363 7.51 11.34 0.56
C LEU A 363 8.57 12.37 0.15
N THR A 364 9.10 13.15 1.09
CA THR A 364 10.12 14.18 0.80
C THR A 364 11.55 13.66 0.95
N VAL A 365 11.74 12.64 1.79
CA VAL A 365 13.07 12.09 2.12
C VAL A 365 13.23 10.74 1.47
N GLU A 366 14.27 10.60 0.64
CA GLU A 366 14.64 9.31 0.06
C GLU A 366 14.88 8.26 1.16
N GLY A 367 14.11 7.17 1.11
CA GLY A 367 14.22 6.13 2.12
C GLY A 367 13.15 5.06 2.04
N PRO A 368 13.10 4.17 3.05
CA PRO A 368 12.13 3.07 3.09
C PRO A 368 10.69 3.57 3.12
N LEU A 369 10.41 4.67 3.84
CA LEU A 369 9.07 5.23 3.92
C LEU A 369 8.54 5.72 2.57
N GLN A 370 9.38 6.39 1.77
CA GLN A 370 9.02 6.82 0.43
C GLN A 370 8.57 5.64 -0.41
N LYS A 371 9.40 4.57 -0.47
CA LYS A 371 9.08 3.34 -1.20
C LYS A 371 7.75 2.72 -0.76
N ALA A 372 7.49 2.72 0.55
CA ALA A 372 6.25 2.18 1.10
C ALA A 372 5.03 3.01 0.69
N PHE A 373 5.10 4.34 0.80
CA PHE A 373 4.00 5.23 0.43
C PHE A 373 3.75 5.27 -1.08
N GLU A 374 4.80 5.35 -1.90
CA GLU A 374 4.69 5.32 -3.37
C GLU A 374 4.02 4.04 -3.87
N ALA A 375 4.24 2.91 -3.19
CA ALA A 375 3.58 1.65 -3.53
C ALA A 375 2.13 1.58 -3.04
N ALA A 376 1.78 2.23 -1.93
CA ALA A 376 0.45 2.13 -1.33
C ALA A 376 -0.56 3.15 -1.86
N LEU A 377 -0.14 4.38 -2.18
CA LEU A 377 -1.05 5.43 -2.66
C LEU A 377 -1.82 5.04 -3.95
N PRO A 378 -1.19 4.40 -4.97
CA PRO A 378 -1.90 3.96 -6.15
C PRO A 378 -3.02 2.95 -5.87
N GLU A 379 -2.87 2.12 -4.83
CA GLU A 379 -3.80 1.05 -4.47
C GLU A 379 -4.85 1.46 -3.42
N ALA A 380 -4.72 2.64 -2.80
CA ALA A 380 -5.61 3.09 -1.75
C ALA A 380 -7.02 3.41 -2.28
N ASP A 381 -8.06 3.20 -1.46
CA ASP A 381 -9.42 3.60 -1.85
C ASP A 381 -9.56 5.13 -1.85
N LEU A 382 -10.39 5.68 -2.75
CA LEU A 382 -10.59 7.14 -2.83
C LEU A 382 -11.19 7.70 -1.54
N GLY A 383 -12.14 7.00 -0.91
CA GLY A 383 -12.71 7.42 0.36
C GLY A 383 -11.68 7.43 1.49
N GLU A 384 -10.82 6.42 1.57
CA GLU A 384 -9.72 6.37 2.52
C GLU A 384 -8.75 7.55 2.34
N LEU A 385 -8.47 7.95 1.10
CA LEU A 385 -7.61 9.11 0.80
C LEU A 385 -8.28 10.44 1.17
N VAL A 386 -9.59 10.57 1.01
CA VAL A 386 -10.32 11.76 1.47
C VAL A 386 -10.25 11.88 2.99
N ASP A 387 -10.55 10.80 3.72
CA ASP A 387 -10.47 10.76 5.20
C ASP A 387 -9.04 11.09 5.69
N LEU A 388 -8.03 10.55 5.00
CA LEU A 388 -6.62 10.82 5.26
C LEU A 388 -6.28 12.32 5.10
N LEU A 389 -6.76 12.96 4.03
CA LEU A 389 -6.48 14.36 3.74
C LEU A 389 -7.23 15.32 4.67
N GLU A 390 -8.36 14.91 5.26
CA GLU A 390 -8.99 15.66 6.34
C GLU A 390 -8.11 15.73 7.59
N VAL A 391 -7.41 14.63 7.91
CA VAL A 391 -6.50 14.55 9.07
C VAL A 391 -5.15 15.19 8.79
N VAL A 392 -4.62 15.04 7.56
CA VAL A 392 -3.28 15.51 7.17
C VAL A 392 -3.33 16.34 5.89
N PRO A 393 -3.83 17.61 5.95
CA PRO A 393 -3.95 18.46 4.75
C PRO A 393 -2.62 18.76 4.05
N SER A 394 -1.49 18.72 4.79
CA SER A 394 -0.15 18.93 4.24
C SER A 394 0.28 17.87 3.23
N ALA A 395 -0.37 16.71 3.21
CA ALA A 395 -0.09 15.64 2.26
C ALA A 395 -0.81 15.80 0.91
N ALA A 396 -1.68 16.80 0.74
CA ALA A 396 -2.53 16.97 -0.45
C ALA A 396 -1.75 16.96 -1.77
N SER A 397 -0.64 17.70 -1.85
CA SER A 397 0.18 17.74 -3.08
C SER A 397 0.76 16.37 -3.44
N ALA A 398 1.13 15.58 -2.44
CA ALA A 398 1.77 14.29 -2.66
C ALA A 398 0.74 13.20 -3.03
N VAL A 399 -0.43 13.21 -2.38
CA VAL A 399 -1.56 12.36 -2.76
C VAL A 399 -2.02 12.68 -4.18
N PHE A 400 -2.14 13.97 -4.52
CA PHE A 400 -2.55 14.39 -5.86
C PHE A 400 -1.60 13.90 -6.96
N LEU A 401 -0.28 13.97 -6.74
CA LEU A 401 0.70 13.47 -7.71
C LEU A 401 0.57 11.96 -7.95
N ALA A 402 0.21 11.19 -6.93
CA ALA A 402 0.04 9.74 -7.04
C ALA A 402 -1.35 9.33 -7.54
N ARG A 403 -2.39 10.09 -7.19
CA ARG A 403 -3.81 9.79 -7.42
C ARG A 403 -4.57 11.04 -7.87
N PRO A 404 -4.35 11.52 -9.10
CA PRO A 404 -5.01 12.71 -9.63
C PRO A 404 -6.53 12.52 -9.80
N ASP A 405 -6.99 11.27 -9.92
CA ASP A 405 -8.39 10.86 -9.98
C ASP A 405 -9.19 11.19 -8.71
N ILE A 406 -8.53 11.53 -7.58
CA ILE A 406 -9.20 12.03 -6.39
C ILE A 406 -9.99 13.33 -6.65
N LEU A 407 -9.57 14.13 -7.64
CA LEU A 407 -10.31 15.33 -8.05
C LEU A 407 -11.61 15.02 -8.77
N GLU A 408 -11.82 13.78 -9.20
CA GLU A 408 -13.06 13.33 -9.82
C GLU A 408 -14.08 12.83 -8.77
N ASP A 409 -13.70 12.75 -7.50
CA ASP A 409 -14.58 12.37 -6.40
C ASP A 409 -15.24 13.59 -5.75
N SER A 410 -16.57 13.58 -5.61
CA SER A 410 -17.31 14.72 -5.06
C SER A 410 -17.08 14.92 -3.55
N SER A 411 -16.67 13.89 -2.80
CA SER A 411 -16.38 13.97 -1.37
C SER A 411 -15.14 14.83 -1.10
N PHE A 412 -14.13 14.73 -1.96
CA PHE A 412 -12.94 15.57 -1.90
C PHE A 412 -13.29 17.08 -1.94
N TRP A 413 -14.20 17.48 -2.82
CA TRP A 413 -14.60 18.88 -2.99
C TRP A 413 -15.45 19.45 -1.85
N ARG A 414 -15.99 18.59 -0.98
CA ARG A 414 -16.73 18.99 0.23
C ARG A 414 -15.80 19.38 1.38
N MET A 415 -14.51 19.04 1.29
CA MET A 415 -13.52 19.40 2.30
C MET A 415 -13.30 20.92 2.35
N THR A 416 -13.14 21.45 3.56
CA THR A 416 -12.89 22.90 3.80
C THR A 416 -11.47 23.19 4.27
N THR A 417 -10.67 22.15 4.54
CA THR A 417 -9.33 22.23 5.14
C THR A 417 -8.23 22.55 4.13
N ILE A 418 -8.47 22.34 2.83
CA ILE A 418 -7.48 22.51 1.76
C ILE A 418 -7.84 23.75 0.93
N ASP A 419 -6.84 24.56 0.58
CA ASP A 419 -7.00 25.61 -0.43
C ASP A 419 -7.00 24.98 -1.84
N ILE A 420 -8.14 24.41 -2.20
CA ILE A 420 -8.30 23.69 -3.46
C ILE A 420 -8.20 24.65 -4.67
N LEU A 421 -8.50 25.94 -4.45
CA LEU A 421 -8.44 26.96 -5.51
C LEU A 421 -7.00 27.27 -5.90
N GLY A 422 -6.10 27.37 -4.92
CA GLY A 422 -4.66 27.48 -5.18
C GLY A 422 -4.10 26.25 -5.90
N LEU A 423 -4.60 25.06 -5.51
CA LEU A 423 -4.15 23.79 -6.06
C LEU A 423 -4.51 23.65 -7.54
N LEU A 424 -5.78 23.88 -7.94
CA LEU A 424 -6.25 23.77 -9.33
C LEU A 424 -5.41 24.57 -10.35
N ARG A 425 -4.91 25.76 -9.96
CA ARG A 425 -4.08 26.61 -10.84
C ARG A 425 -2.71 26.03 -11.13
N SER A 426 -2.20 25.19 -10.23
CA SER A 426 -0.87 24.59 -10.34
C SER A 426 -0.86 23.30 -11.15
N LEU A 427 -2.04 22.76 -11.47
CA LEU A 427 -2.18 21.46 -12.10
C LEU A 427 -2.30 21.55 -13.61
N ASN A 428 -1.53 20.72 -14.30
CA ASN A 428 -1.71 20.48 -15.72
C ASN A 428 -2.69 19.31 -15.91
N ILE A 429 -3.98 19.63 -16.00
CA ILE A 429 -5.06 18.63 -16.14
C ILE A 429 -5.43 18.51 -17.62
N GLU A 430 -5.46 17.28 -18.14
CA GLU A 430 -5.94 17.03 -19.50
C GLU A 430 -7.45 17.32 -19.61
N GLN A 431 -7.91 17.70 -20.81
CA GLN A 431 -9.30 18.11 -21.02
C GLN A 431 -10.33 17.03 -20.66
N ASP A 432 -10.00 15.75 -20.85
CA ASP A 432 -10.91 14.63 -20.57
C ASP A 432 -11.18 14.47 -19.06
N HIS A 433 -10.17 14.73 -18.23
CA HIS A 433 -10.32 14.73 -16.76
C HIS A 433 -11.07 15.97 -16.27
N ALA A 434 -10.89 17.11 -16.94
CA ALA A 434 -11.55 18.36 -16.55
C ALA A 434 -13.08 18.24 -16.51
N ALA A 435 -13.70 17.50 -17.45
CA ALA A 435 -15.16 17.32 -17.45
C ALA A 435 -15.64 16.53 -16.22
N ARG A 436 -14.94 15.47 -15.84
CA ARG A 436 -15.25 14.66 -14.64
C ARG A 436 -15.08 15.46 -13.35
N ILE A 437 -14.05 16.30 -13.28
CA ILE A 437 -13.84 17.22 -12.16
C ILE A 437 -15.00 18.22 -12.05
N VAL A 438 -15.49 18.77 -13.17
CA VAL A 438 -16.66 19.68 -13.14
C VAL A 438 -17.91 18.97 -12.64
N VAL A 439 -18.14 17.71 -13.04
CA VAL A 439 -19.25 16.90 -12.51
C VAL A 439 -19.11 16.73 -11.00
N ALA A 440 -17.92 16.36 -10.51
CA ALA A 440 -17.65 16.18 -9.08
C ALA A 440 -17.88 17.48 -8.28
N LEU A 441 -17.45 18.62 -8.80
CA LEU A 441 -17.69 19.95 -8.24
C LEU A 441 -19.17 20.30 -8.17
N ALA A 442 -19.92 20.01 -9.24
CA ALA A 442 -21.36 20.23 -9.27
C ALA A 442 -22.08 19.34 -8.25
N GLU A 443 -21.73 18.06 -8.14
CA GLU A 443 -22.27 17.14 -7.13
C GLU A 443 -21.92 17.55 -5.69
N ALA A 444 -20.76 18.15 -5.48
CA ALA A 444 -20.35 18.74 -4.21
C ALA A 444 -21.01 20.10 -3.91
N ALA A 445 -21.86 20.59 -4.83
CA ALA A 445 -22.50 21.90 -4.77
C ALA A 445 -21.51 23.08 -4.65
N ARG A 446 -20.33 22.95 -5.25
CA ARG A 446 -19.28 23.98 -5.32
C ARG A 446 -19.50 24.95 -6.47
N ASP A 447 -20.69 25.53 -6.48
CA ASP A 447 -21.15 26.50 -7.48
C ASP A 447 -20.36 27.82 -7.43
N ASP A 448 -19.67 28.08 -6.31
CA ASP A 448 -18.74 29.18 -6.08
C ASP A 448 -17.50 29.12 -6.98
N CYS A 449 -17.11 27.93 -7.44
CA CYS A 449 -15.91 27.73 -8.26
C CYS A 449 -16.14 27.98 -9.76
N SER A 450 -17.37 28.20 -10.21
CA SER A 450 -17.75 28.14 -11.63
C SER A 450 -16.91 29.04 -12.54
N LYS A 451 -16.72 30.30 -12.15
CA LYS A 451 -15.94 31.28 -12.92
C LYS A 451 -14.47 30.88 -13.05
N MET A 452 -13.87 30.47 -11.93
CA MET A 452 -12.46 30.07 -11.91
C MET A 452 -12.22 28.83 -12.78
N VAL A 453 -13.13 27.85 -12.71
CA VAL A 453 -13.03 26.62 -13.50
C VAL A 453 -13.12 26.91 -15.00
N VAL A 454 -14.01 27.83 -15.41
CA VAL A 454 -14.05 28.33 -16.79
C VAL A 454 -12.77 29.09 -17.17
N ASP A 455 -12.20 29.86 -16.25
CA ASP A 455 -10.93 30.58 -16.50
C ASP A 455 -9.74 29.62 -16.65
N CYS A 456 -9.74 28.49 -15.94
CA CYS A 456 -8.67 27.49 -15.96
C CYS A 456 -8.80 26.49 -17.13
N PHE A 457 -10.00 25.97 -17.39
CA PHE A 457 -10.20 24.87 -18.35
C PHE A 457 -10.99 25.26 -19.60
N GLY A 458 -11.47 26.50 -19.69
CA GLY A 458 -12.38 26.94 -20.73
C GLY A 458 -13.81 26.42 -20.53
N ILE A 459 -14.69 26.70 -21.49
CA ILE A 459 -16.11 26.36 -21.35
C ILE A 459 -16.44 24.90 -21.66
N ASN A 460 -15.62 24.21 -22.47
CA ASN A 460 -16.00 22.90 -23.02
C ASN A 460 -16.22 21.82 -21.95
N PRO A 461 -15.34 21.66 -20.93
CA PRO A 461 -15.59 20.71 -19.84
C PRO A 461 -16.89 20.99 -19.08
N VAL A 462 -17.23 22.27 -18.90
CA VAL A 462 -18.48 22.70 -18.25
C VAL A 462 -19.68 22.38 -19.13
N VAL A 463 -19.59 22.62 -20.45
CA VAL A 463 -20.64 22.24 -21.40
C VAL A 463 -20.89 20.72 -21.37
N VAL A 464 -19.83 19.91 -21.38
CA VAL A 464 -19.95 18.44 -21.29
C VAL A 464 -20.65 18.04 -20.00
N ALA A 465 -20.21 18.57 -18.85
CA ALA A 465 -20.81 18.27 -17.55
C ALA A 465 -22.27 18.71 -17.43
N LEU A 466 -22.63 19.89 -17.93
CA LEU A 466 -24.02 20.35 -17.92
C LEU A 466 -24.90 19.58 -18.92
N SER A 467 -24.31 19.04 -19.99
CA SER A 467 -25.05 18.27 -21.00
C SER A 467 -25.49 16.89 -20.51
N THR A 468 -24.96 16.41 -19.38
CA THR A 468 -25.45 15.18 -18.74
C THR A 468 -26.70 15.43 -17.88
N MET A 469 -27.07 16.69 -17.65
CA MET A 469 -28.19 17.08 -16.79
C MET A 469 -29.45 17.37 -17.61
N ASP A 470 -30.60 17.18 -16.97
CA ASP A 470 -31.89 17.62 -17.51
C ASP A 470 -32.11 19.13 -17.29
N VAL A 471 -33.24 19.64 -17.77
CA VAL A 471 -33.59 21.07 -17.64
C VAL A 471 -33.60 21.53 -16.18
N VAL A 472 -34.11 20.71 -15.25
CA VAL A 472 -34.21 21.05 -13.83
C VAL A 472 -32.82 21.11 -13.19
N GLY A 473 -31.96 20.14 -13.48
CA GLY A 473 -30.58 20.10 -13.04
C GLY A 473 -29.79 21.32 -13.51
N ILE A 474 -29.88 21.67 -14.80
CA ILE A 474 -29.20 22.85 -15.34
C ILE A 474 -29.70 24.14 -14.67
N ARG A 475 -31.02 24.29 -14.48
CA ARG A 475 -31.60 25.45 -13.77
C ARG A 475 -31.19 25.51 -12.30
N SER A 476 -30.88 24.39 -11.65
CA SER A 476 -30.33 24.39 -10.29
C SER A 476 -28.86 24.85 -10.24
N ARG A 477 -28.17 24.87 -11.38
CA ARG A 477 -26.74 25.17 -11.53
C ARG A 477 -26.48 26.44 -12.35
N MET A 478 -27.33 27.46 -12.20
CA MET A 478 -27.25 28.68 -13.02
C MET A 478 -25.91 29.42 -12.89
N SER A 479 -25.16 29.32 -11.78
CA SER A 479 -23.84 29.94 -11.67
C SER A 479 -22.85 29.43 -12.73
N TRP A 480 -22.96 28.16 -13.13
CA TRP A 480 -22.17 27.54 -14.19
C TRP A 480 -22.62 28.02 -15.57
N VAL A 481 -23.93 28.12 -15.80
CA VAL A 481 -24.49 28.66 -17.05
C VAL A 481 -24.07 30.12 -17.24
N HIS A 482 -24.10 30.94 -16.18
CA HIS A 482 -23.63 32.33 -16.22
C HIS A 482 -22.11 32.41 -16.49
N ALA A 483 -21.32 31.50 -15.94
CA ALA A 483 -19.87 31.48 -16.15
C ALA A 483 -19.52 31.24 -17.63
N ILE A 484 -20.16 30.26 -18.28
CA ILE A 484 -19.96 30.02 -19.72
C ILE A 484 -20.59 31.12 -20.59
N ALA A 485 -21.72 31.70 -20.18
CA ALA A 485 -22.37 32.82 -20.88
C ALA A 485 -21.50 34.09 -20.95
N GLY A 486 -20.61 34.29 -19.98
CA GLY A 486 -19.63 35.37 -20.00
C GLY A 486 -18.56 35.23 -21.10
N ARG A 487 -18.42 34.04 -21.71
CA ARG A 487 -17.41 33.70 -22.73
C ARG A 487 -18.05 33.55 -24.11
N THR A 488 -18.64 34.63 -24.63
CA THR A 488 -19.47 34.59 -25.84
C THR A 488 -18.76 34.12 -27.11
N LYS A 489 -17.45 34.39 -27.26
CA LYS A 489 -16.64 33.88 -28.39
C LYS A 489 -16.47 32.37 -28.30
N ASP A 490 -16.09 31.87 -27.13
CA ASP A 490 -15.91 30.43 -26.90
C ASP A 490 -17.24 29.69 -27.09
N LEU A 491 -18.37 30.29 -26.68
CA LEU A 491 -19.70 29.76 -26.96
C LEU A 491 -19.99 29.66 -28.46
N ALA A 492 -19.66 30.71 -29.23
CA ALA A 492 -19.85 30.70 -30.69
C ALA A 492 -19.06 29.55 -31.33
N GLU A 493 -17.80 29.37 -30.93
CA GLU A 493 -16.95 28.28 -31.42
C GLU A 493 -17.49 26.90 -31.00
N SER A 494 -17.87 26.73 -29.73
CA SER A 494 -18.38 25.45 -29.21
C SER A 494 -19.71 25.03 -29.86
N MET A 495 -20.60 25.98 -30.13
CA MET A 495 -21.83 25.77 -30.87
C MET A 495 -21.59 25.51 -32.37
N ALA A 496 -20.67 26.23 -33.01
CA ALA A 496 -20.34 26.05 -34.43
C ALA A 496 -19.65 24.69 -34.72
N ASP A 497 -18.77 24.25 -33.83
CA ASP A 497 -18.18 22.91 -33.89
C ASP A 497 -19.20 21.82 -33.49
N GLY A 498 -20.28 22.23 -32.82
CA GLY A 498 -21.37 21.43 -32.29
C GLY A 498 -20.99 20.58 -31.08
N ARG A 499 -19.95 20.98 -30.34
CA ARG A 499 -19.69 20.49 -28.97
C ARG A 499 -20.82 20.90 -28.02
N LEU A 500 -21.38 22.10 -28.22
CA LEU A 500 -22.58 22.56 -27.52
C LEU A 500 -23.82 22.28 -28.36
N SER A 501 -24.35 21.06 -28.22
CA SER A 501 -25.57 20.60 -28.91
C SER A 501 -26.51 19.89 -27.92
N HIS A 502 -26.89 20.57 -26.83
CA HIS A 502 -27.79 20.02 -25.81
C HIS A 502 -29.01 20.93 -25.62
N ARG A 503 -30.21 20.43 -25.95
CA ARG A 503 -31.45 21.25 -26.00
C ARG A 503 -31.78 21.93 -24.65
N PRO A 504 -31.74 21.24 -23.50
CA PRO A 504 -31.91 21.87 -22.19
C PRO A 504 -30.93 23.02 -21.90
N LEU A 505 -29.67 22.88 -22.31
CA LEU A 505 -28.66 23.93 -22.11
C LEU A 505 -28.93 25.14 -23.01
N LEU A 506 -29.39 24.92 -24.25
CA LEU A 506 -29.82 25.99 -25.15
C LEU A 506 -31.00 26.79 -24.56
N PHE A 507 -31.95 26.13 -23.89
CA PHE A 507 -33.01 26.82 -23.16
C PHE A 507 -32.45 27.73 -22.08
N ALA A 508 -31.60 27.19 -21.19
CA ALA A 508 -31.00 27.98 -20.11
C ALA A 508 -30.18 29.16 -20.63
N LEU A 509 -29.42 28.98 -21.72
CA LEU A 509 -28.67 30.05 -22.37
C LEU A 509 -29.57 31.12 -22.98
N SER A 510 -30.70 30.74 -23.60
CA SER A 510 -31.66 31.68 -24.20
C SER A 510 -32.40 32.55 -23.17
N GLU A 511 -32.48 32.09 -21.91
CA GLU A 511 -33.06 32.85 -20.80
C GLU A 511 -32.14 33.97 -20.29
N ILE A 512 -30.82 33.81 -20.41
CA ILE A 512 -29.83 34.73 -19.83
C ILE A 512 -29.06 35.57 -20.85
N LEU A 513 -28.88 35.07 -22.08
CA LEU A 513 -28.16 35.79 -23.11
C LEU A 513 -29.08 36.78 -23.83
N ALA A 514 -28.52 37.91 -24.27
CA ALA A 514 -29.19 38.73 -25.26
C ALA A 514 -29.16 38.01 -26.64
N PRO A 515 -30.19 38.15 -27.50
CA PRO A 515 -30.23 37.49 -28.80
C PRO A 515 -29.00 37.70 -29.69
N ASP A 516 -28.34 38.86 -29.56
CA ASP A 516 -27.15 39.24 -30.34
C ASP A 516 -25.83 39.04 -29.58
N ALA A 517 -25.84 38.48 -28.36
CA ALA A 517 -24.65 38.39 -27.51
C ALA A 517 -23.58 37.43 -28.08
N VAL A 518 -24.01 36.32 -28.71
CA VAL A 518 -23.12 35.35 -29.35
C VAL A 518 -22.74 35.87 -30.75
N PRO A 519 -21.46 36.15 -31.02
CA PRO A 519 -21.03 36.72 -32.29
C PRO A 519 -21.18 35.72 -33.45
N ASN A 520 -21.51 36.23 -34.62
CA ASN A 520 -21.43 35.53 -35.90
C ASN A 520 -20.97 36.51 -36.97
N ASN A 521 -19.70 36.37 -37.38
CA ASN A 521 -19.10 37.21 -38.42
C ASN A 521 -18.91 36.49 -39.76
N MET A 522 -18.88 35.15 -39.75
CA MET A 522 -18.66 34.32 -40.94
C MET A 522 -19.33 32.95 -40.75
N GLY A 523 -19.81 32.36 -41.84
CA GLY A 523 -20.39 31.01 -41.85
C GLY A 523 -21.81 30.93 -41.28
N THR A 524 -22.21 29.71 -40.92
CA THR A 524 -23.53 29.43 -40.32
C THR A 524 -23.61 29.96 -38.89
N ASP A 525 -24.78 30.49 -38.52
CA ASP A 525 -24.99 30.97 -37.16
C ASP A 525 -24.79 29.88 -36.09
N PRO A 526 -24.04 30.16 -35.00
CA PRO A 526 -23.81 29.18 -33.95
C PRO A 526 -25.11 28.60 -33.37
N TRP A 527 -26.15 29.42 -33.20
CA TRP A 527 -27.45 28.94 -32.71
C TRP A 527 -28.14 28.03 -33.72
N VAL A 528 -28.04 28.32 -35.02
CA VAL A 528 -28.56 27.45 -36.08
C VAL A 528 -27.87 26.09 -35.99
N THR A 529 -26.54 26.06 -35.97
CA THR A 529 -25.76 24.81 -35.90
C THR A 529 -26.11 23.99 -34.67
N ALA A 530 -26.18 24.62 -33.49
CA ALA A 530 -26.49 23.94 -32.24
C ALA A 530 -27.93 23.38 -32.22
N ILE A 531 -28.90 24.13 -32.75
CA ILE A 531 -30.30 23.72 -32.77
C ILE A 531 -30.53 22.58 -33.75
N GLU A 532 -29.98 22.66 -34.96
CA GLU A 532 -30.20 21.63 -35.98
C GLU A 532 -29.58 20.28 -35.61
N ARG A 533 -28.59 20.27 -34.72
CA ARG A 533 -28.02 19.05 -34.14
C ARG A 533 -28.84 18.50 -32.96
N THR A 534 -29.92 19.17 -32.56
CA THR A 534 -30.80 18.76 -31.46
C THR A 534 -32.22 18.52 -31.94
N GLY A 535 -32.89 17.52 -31.35
CA GLY A 535 -34.33 17.34 -31.51
C GLY A 535 -35.13 18.32 -30.68
N THR A 536 -36.37 18.59 -31.09
CA THR A 536 -37.35 19.29 -30.25
C THR A 536 -37.76 18.45 -29.06
N THR A 537 -38.10 19.10 -27.95
CA THR A 537 -38.54 18.45 -26.71
C THR A 537 -40.03 18.66 -26.43
N ASP A 538 -40.57 17.90 -25.48
CA ASP A 538 -41.95 18.05 -25.01
C ASP A 538 -42.16 19.28 -24.11
N ASP A 539 -41.09 20.01 -23.77
CA ASP A 539 -41.19 21.27 -23.01
C ASP A 539 -41.66 22.41 -23.93
N VAL A 540 -42.98 22.45 -24.11
CA VAL A 540 -43.64 23.41 -25.01
C VAL A 540 -43.26 24.86 -24.69
N LEU A 541 -43.16 25.21 -23.40
CA LEU A 541 -42.91 26.57 -22.95
C LEU A 541 -41.45 26.98 -23.18
N ALA A 542 -40.49 26.10 -22.92
CA ALA A 542 -39.08 26.39 -23.17
C ALA A 542 -38.78 26.51 -24.67
N GLU A 543 -39.41 25.66 -25.49
CA GLU A 543 -39.30 25.73 -26.95
C GLU A 543 -39.92 27.02 -27.52
N ASP A 544 -41.02 27.52 -26.95
CA ASP A 544 -41.62 28.80 -27.34
C ASP A 544 -40.71 29.99 -26.99
N LEU A 545 -40.07 29.94 -25.81
CA LEU A 545 -39.09 30.94 -25.39
C LEU A 545 -37.88 30.93 -26.32
N LEU A 546 -37.36 29.75 -26.65
CA LEU A 546 -36.27 29.59 -27.61
C LEU A 546 -36.67 30.13 -29.00
N ALA A 547 -37.88 29.84 -29.48
CA ALA A 547 -38.38 30.40 -30.73
C ALA A 547 -38.47 31.94 -30.67
N ALA A 548 -38.95 32.53 -29.58
CA ALA A 548 -38.96 33.97 -29.37
C ALA A 548 -37.54 34.57 -29.38
N PHE A 549 -36.58 33.89 -28.77
CA PHE A 549 -35.16 34.28 -28.77
C PHE A 549 -34.57 34.26 -30.19
N LEU A 550 -34.77 33.16 -30.93
CA LEU A 550 -34.26 32.99 -32.29
C LEU A 550 -34.89 33.96 -33.28
N PHE A 551 -36.19 34.25 -33.13
CA PHE A 551 -36.87 35.28 -33.91
C PHE A 551 -36.19 36.64 -33.72
N ASN A 552 -35.91 37.02 -32.47
CA ASN A 552 -35.18 38.26 -32.22
C ASN A 552 -33.77 38.22 -32.79
N ARG A 553 -33.04 37.11 -32.66
CA ARG A 553 -31.70 36.94 -33.23
C ARG A 553 -31.71 37.10 -34.75
N ALA A 554 -32.73 36.57 -35.44
CA ALA A 554 -32.93 36.75 -36.88
C ALA A 554 -33.03 38.24 -37.24
N ARG A 555 -33.87 38.97 -36.49
CA ARG A 555 -34.03 40.43 -36.65
C ARG A 555 -32.81 41.26 -36.20
N GLY A 556 -31.77 40.60 -35.69
CA GLY A 556 -30.55 41.23 -35.21
C GLY A 556 -29.57 41.63 -36.30
N ARG A 557 -28.53 42.37 -35.88
CA ARG A 557 -27.44 42.83 -36.76
C ARG A 557 -26.24 41.89 -36.80
N HIS A 558 -26.25 40.83 -35.99
CA HIS A 558 -25.10 39.97 -35.72
C HIS A 558 -25.35 38.50 -36.10
N SER A 559 -25.99 38.25 -37.24
CA SER A 559 -26.18 36.91 -37.80
C SER A 559 -26.12 36.89 -39.33
N MET A 560 -25.39 35.92 -39.88
CA MET A 560 -25.32 35.63 -41.32
C MET A 560 -26.38 34.64 -41.80
N SER A 561 -27.12 33.98 -40.89
CA SER A 561 -28.13 32.95 -41.21
C SER A 561 -29.55 33.44 -40.88
N THR A 562 -29.85 34.70 -41.23
CA THR A 562 -31.11 35.35 -40.83
C THR A 562 -32.35 34.59 -41.30
N GLY A 563 -32.44 34.21 -42.58
CA GLY A 563 -33.64 33.50 -43.07
C GLY A 563 -33.75 32.09 -42.49
N ARG A 564 -32.63 31.40 -42.24
CA ARG A 564 -32.65 30.13 -41.49
C ARG A 564 -33.13 30.29 -40.05
N LEU A 565 -32.69 31.32 -39.32
CA LEU A 565 -33.19 31.61 -37.97
C LEU A 565 -34.70 31.90 -37.97
N PHE A 566 -35.22 32.60 -38.99
CA PHE A 566 -36.66 32.75 -39.16
C PHE A 566 -37.36 31.40 -39.36
N SER A 567 -36.80 30.52 -40.21
CA SER A 567 -37.39 29.19 -40.44
C SER A 567 -37.46 28.33 -39.17
N LEU A 568 -36.53 28.51 -38.24
CA LEU A 568 -36.50 27.79 -36.96
C LEU A 568 -37.46 28.37 -35.90
N SER A 569 -38.06 29.54 -36.13
CA SER A 569 -38.77 30.28 -35.08
C SER A 569 -40.18 30.73 -35.45
N VAL A 570 -40.40 31.20 -36.69
CA VAL A 570 -41.60 31.96 -37.08
C VAL A 570 -42.87 31.13 -36.97
N GLN A 571 -42.87 29.91 -37.51
CA GLN A 571 -44.07 29.07 -37.49
C GLN A 571 -44.49 28.75 -36.05
N ARG A 572 -43.56 28.25 -35.23
CA ARG A 572 -43.83 27.93 -33.82
C ARG A 572 -44.33 29.15 -33.06
N LEU A 573 -43.68 30.30 -33.26
CA LEU A 573 -44.05 31.54 -32.59
C LEU A 573 -45.43 32.03 -33.04
N HIS A 574 -45.76 31.90 -34.33
CA HIS A 574 -47.08 32.23 -34.88
C HIS A 574 -48.17 31.34 -34.29
N GLU A 575 -47.96 30.02 -34.26
CA GLU A 575 -48.88 29.06 -33.63
C GLU A 575 -49.06 29.36 -32.14
N ALA A 576 -47.99 29.75 -31.45
CA ALA A 576 -48.03 30.10 -30.03
C ALA A 576 -48.82 31.39 -29.76
N MET A 577 -48.68 32.39 -30.63
CA MET A 577 -49.48 33.62 -30.61
C MET A 577 -50.95 33.36 -30.93
N ALA A 578 -51.22 32.58 -31.97
CA ALA A 578 -52.58 32.29 -32.45
C ALA A 578 -53.41 31.51 -31.41
N SER A 579 -52.76 30.61 -30.66
CA SER A 579 -53.38 29.84 -29.57
C SER A 579 -53.30 30.51 -28.20
N ASN A 580 -52.73 31.72 -28.11
CA ASN A 580 -52.51 32.46 -26.86
C ASN A 580 -51.79 31.65 -25.76
N ARG A 581 -50.83 30.80 -26.15
CA ARG A 581 -50.06 29.92 -25.25
C ARG A 581 -48.68 30.47 -24.85
N LEU A 582 -48.27 31.61 -25.40
CA LEU A 582 -46.99 32.23 -25.07
C LEU A 582 -46.93 32.63 -23.60
N SER A 583 -45.86 32.21 -22.91
CA SER A 583 -45.57 32.67 -21.56
C SER A 583 -45.26 34.17 -21.54
N SER A 584 -45.42 34.80 -20.37
CA SER A 584 -45.08 36.22 -20.18
C SER A 584 -43.62 36.53 -20.54
N GLU A 585 -42.73 35.57 -20.30
CA GLU A 585 -41.30 35.69 -20.56
C GLU A 585 -40.97 35.53 -22.06
N ALA A 586 -41.52 34.51 -22.71
CA ALA A 586 -41.39 34.36 -24.16
C ALA A 586 -41.97 35.57 -24.91
N TRP A 587 -43.10 36.11 -24.44
CA TRP A 587 -43.67 37.35 -24.95
C TRP A 587 -42.77 38.57 -24.70
N ARG A 588 -42.17 38.68 -23.50
CA ARG A 588 -41.24 39.76 -23.15
C ARG A 588 -40.04 39.78 -24.09
N ILE A 589 -39.54 38.62 -24.51
CA ILE A 589 -38.48 38.48 -25.50
C ILE A 589 -39.01 38.82 -26.90
N ALA A 590 -40.04 38.12 -27.38
CA ALA A 590 -40.59 38.28 -28.74
C ALA A 590 -40.92 39.74 -29.09
N LYS A 591 -41.56 40.47 -28.17
CA LYS A 591 -42.02 41.85 -28.42
C LYS A 591 -40.91 42.88 -28.63
N GLN A 592 -39.67 42.58 -28.25
CA GLN A 592 -38.55 43.54 -28.35
C GLN A 592 -38.28 44.00 -29.77
N ARG A 593 -38.47 43.12 -30.75
CA ARG A 593 -38.28 43.41 -32.18
C ARG A 593 -39.53 43.17 -33.01
N LEU A 594 -40.73 43.18 -32.43
CA LEU A 594 -41.96 43.23 -33.23
C LEU A 594 -42.21 44.66 -33.74
N PRO A 595 -42.66 44.84 -34.98
CA PRO A 595 -42.96 46.16 -35.52
C PRO A 595 -44.12 46.80 -34.75
N TYR A 596 -44.08 48.13 -34.60
CA TYR A 596 -45.22 48.89 -34.11
C TYR A 596 -46.32 48.85 -35.18
N GLY A 597 -47.45 48.24 -34.86
CA GLY A 597 -48.60 48.18 -35.77
C GLY A 597 -49.27 49.54 -35.97
N SER A 598 -49.97 49.69 -37.08
CA SER A 598 -50.93 50.78 -37.31
C SER A 598 -51.89 50.88 -36.12
N VAL A 599 -52.19 52.10 -35.66
CA VAL A 599 -52.96 52.43 -34.44
C VAL A 599 -54.32 51.69 -34.33
N TRP A 600 -54.87 51.21 -35.45
CA TRP A 600 -56.16 50.54 -35.54
C TRP A 600 -56.11 49.00 -35.49
N ARG A 601 -54.91 48.37 -35.51
CA ARG A 601 -54.71 46.90 -35.50
C ARG A 601 -53.60 46.44 -34.56
N SER A 602 -53.28 47.22 -33.52
CA SER A 602 -52.19 46.90 -32.59
C SER A 602 -52.41 45.65 -31.72
N TRP A 603 -53.57 44.99 -31.80
CA TRP A 603 -53.92 43.81 -31.00
C TRP A 603 -53.52 42.48 -31.66
N ASP A 604 -53.46 42.39 -33.00
CA ASP A 604 -53.10 41.15 -33.69
C ASP A 604 -51.57 40.96 -33.71
N GLN A 605 -51.08 40.09 -32.83
CA GLN A 605 -49.64 39.79 -32.73
C GLN A 605 -49.15 38.89 -33.88
N CYS A 606 -50.02 38.05 -34.43
CA CYS A 606 -49.71 37.20 -35.58
C CYS A 606 -49.50 38.07 -36.83
N GLU A 607 -50.32 39.11 -37.04
CA GLU A 607 -50.13 40.08 -38.13
C GLU A 607 -48.78 40.81 -37.99
N LYS A 608 -48.42 41.29 -36.80
CA LYS A 608 -47.11 41.93 -36.56
C LYS A 608 -45.95 41.00 -36.81
N LEU A 609 -46.06 39.74 -36.41
CA LEU A 609 -45.03 38.74 -36.65
C LEU A 609 -44.84 38.51 -38.16
N ARG A 610 -45.93 38.38 -38.93
CA ARG A 610 -45.87 38.26 -40.39
C ARG A 610 -45.21 39.47 -41.05
N HIS A 611 -45.57 40.69 -40.64
CA HIS A 611 -44.91 41.92 -41.11
C HIS A 611 -43.42 41.91 -40.80
N ALA A 612 -43.04 41.56 -39.57
CA ALA A 612 -41.64 41.53 -39.16
C ALA A 612 -40.77 40.66 -40.09
N VAL A 613 -41.30 39.50 -40.48
CA VAL A 613 -40.63 38.55 -41.37
C VAL A 613 -40.57 39.12 -42.79
N VAL A 614 -41.70 39.53 -43.35
CA VAL A 614 -41.78 40.05 -44.73
C VAL A 614 -40.90 41.29 -44.92
N ASP A 615 -40.95 42.23 -43.99
CA ASP A 615 -40.15 43.45 -44.02
C ASP A 615 -38.65 43.10 -44.00
N ASP A 616 -38.21 42.21 -43.11
CA ASP A 616 -36.78 41.84 -43.02
C ASP A 616 -36.30 41.10 -44.28
N PHE A 617 -37.11 40.22 -44.87
CA PHE A 617 -36.76 39.54 -46.12
C PHE A 617 -36.62 40.51 -47.31
N ILE A 618 -37.51 41.50 -47.40
CA ILE A 618 -37.52 42.49 -48.48
C ILE A 618 -36.42 43.55 -48.27
N ASP A 619 -36.35 44.16 -47.09
CA ASP A 619 -35.47 45.30 -46.82
C ASP A 619 -34.01 44.90 -46.71
N ARG A 620 -33.73 43.68 -46.23
CA ARG A 620 -32.35 43.15 -46.13
C ARG A 620 -31.95 42.29 -47.32
N GLU A 621 -32.83 42.16 -48.33
CA GLU A 621 -32.66 41.30 -49.50
C GLU A 621 -32.17 39.88 -49.15
N LEU A 622 -32.82 39.23 -48.17
CA LEU A 622 -32.44 37.88 -47.73
C LEU A 622 -32.59 36.85 -48.87
N PRO A 623 -31.90 35.68 -48.81
CA PRO A 623 -31.93 34.69 -49.88
C PRO A 623 -33.37 34.27 -50.27
N PRO A 624 -33.78 34.39 -51.55
CA PRO A 624 -35.16 34.13 -51.96
C PRO A 624 -35.64 32.70 -51.70
N ILE A 625 -34.73 31.71 -51.76
CA ILE A 625 -35.07 30.32 -51.47
C ILE A 625 -35.46 30.12 -49.99
N GLU A 626 -34.84 30.88 -49.06
CA GLU A 626 -35.17 30.81 -47.62
C GLU A 626 -36.55 31.39 -47.32
N PHE A 627 -37.03 32.37 -48.09
CA PHE A 627 -38.43 32.83 -47.99
C PHE A 627 -39.40 31.72 -48.44
N GLY A 628 -39.00 30.94 -49.44
CA GLY A 628 -39.74 29.79 -49.93
C GLY A 628 -39.88 28.66 -48.90
N THR A 629 -38.98 28.56 -47.92
CA THR A 629 -38.94 27.53 -46.87
C THR A 629 -39.13 28.08 -45.46
N VAL A 630 -39.50 29.36 -45.30
CA VAL A 630 -39.53 30.04 -43.99
C VAL A 630 -40.56 29.46 -43.01
N VAL A 631 -41.61 28.83 -43.53
CA VAL A 631 -42.62 28.09 -42.75
C VAL A 631 -43.10 26.90 -43.57
N ASP A 632 -43.45 25.81 -42.89
CA ASP A 632 -44.00 24.60 -43.50
C ASP A 632 -45.52 24.72 -43.70
N ASP A 633 -46.21 25.39 -42.77
CA ASP A 633 -47.65 25.63 -42.87
C ASP A 633 -48.01 26.47 -44.12
N GLY A 634 -48.74 25.84 -45.04
CA GLY A 634 -49.08 26.44 -46.33
C GLY A 634 -49.98 27.68 -46.19
N HIS A 635 -50.86 27.72 -45.19
CA HIS A 635 -51.75 28.86 -44.96
C HIS A 635 -50.98 30.08 -44.45
N LEU A 636 -50.09 29.89 -43.47
CA LEU A 636 -49.19 30.92 -42.97
C LEU A 636 -48.26 31.41 -44.09
N TRP A 637 -47.72 30.49 -44.89
CA TRP A 637 -46.87 30.85 -46.01
C TRP A 637 -47.59 31.73 -47.05
N ILE A 638 -48.82 31.37 -47.43
CA ILE A 638 -49.65 32.19 -48.32
C ILE A 638 -49.90 33.58 -47.69
N GLY A 639 -50.16 33.64 -46.38
CA GLY A 639 -50.30 34.91 -45.66
C GLY A 639 -49.06 35.80 -45.73
N LEU A 640 -47.84 35.22 -45.73
CA LEU A 640 -46.60 35.97 -45.94
C LEU A 640 -46.44 36.46 -47.39
N VAL A 641 -46.84 35.64 -48.37
CA VAL A 641 -46.83 36.01 -49.80
C VAL A 641 -47.80 37.15 -50.08
N ASP A 642 -49.02 37.08 -49.56
CA ASP A 642 -50.02 38.12 -49.72
C ASP A 642 -49.52 39.46 -49.15
N LEU A 643 -48.95 39.41 -47.94
CA LEU A 643 -48.38 40.59 -47.30
C LEU A 643 -47.19 41.19 -48.08
N ALA A 644 -46.34 40.34 -48.66
CA ALA A 644 -45.26 40.79 -49.53
C ALA A 644 -45.79 41.42 -50.83
N ALA A 645 -46.89 40.91 -51.39
CA ALA A 645 -47.48 41.41 -52.63
C ALA A 645 -48.16 42.79 -52.48
N ASP A 646 -48.42 43.25 -51.25
CA ASP A 646 -49.02 44.57 -50.97
C ASP A 646 -48.09 45.76 -51.32
N SER A 647 -46.80 45.50 -51.53
CA SER A 647 -45.84 46.55 -51.92
C SER A 647 -45.14 46.24 -53.25
N TRP A 648 -44.78 47.29 -53.99
CA TRP A 648 -44.01 47.14 -55.24
C TRP A 648 -42.65 46.46 -55.00
N ARG A 649 -41.94 46.80 -53.91
CA ARG A 649 -40.67 46.18 -53.53
C ARG A 649 -40.85 44.69 -53.23
N GLY A 650 -41.94 44.33 -52.56
CA GLY A 650 -42.25 42.94 -52.24
C GLY A 650 -42.66 42.11 -53.46
N ARG A 651 -43.47 42.63 -54.41
CA ARG A 651 -43.72 41.93 -55.69
C ARG A 651 -42.43 41.67 -56.47
N ARG A 652 -41.51 42.63 -56.50
CA ARG A 652 -40.19 42.46 -57.11
C ARG A 652 -39.37 41.38 -56.39
N TYR A 653 -39.41 41.35 -55.07
CA TYR A 653 -38.76 40.30 -54.27
C TYR A 653 -39.38 38.92 -54.53
N LEU A 654 -40.72 38.81 -54.52
CA LEU A 654 -41.45 37.59 -54.84
C LEU A 654 -41.12 37.05 -56.23
N SER A 655 -40.84 37.91 -57.22
CA SER A 655 -40.36 37.44 -58.53
C SER A 655 -39.03 36.71 -58.43
N LYS A 656 -38.11 37.15 -57.55
CA LYS A 656 -36.86 36.44 -57.27
C LYS A 656 -37.14 35.11 -56.55
N VAL A 657 -38.06 35.09 -55.58
CA VAL A 657 -38.49 33.88 -54.85
C VAL A 657 -39.05 32.83 -55.80
N ARG A 658 -39.97 33.23 -56.67
CA ARG A 658 -40.55 32.37 -57.70
C ARG A 658 -39.49 31.74 -58.59
N SER A 659 -38.54 32.54 -59.09
CA SER A 659 -37.43 32.02 -59.91
C SER A 659 -36.56 31.03 -59.13
N ALA A 660 -36.29 31.28 -57.85
CA ALA A 660 -35.54 30.36 -57.01
C ALA A 660 -36.28 29.04 -56.77
N LEU A 661 -37.60 29.09 -56.54
CA LEU A 661 -38.45 27.90 -56.35
C LEU A 661 -38.59 27.05 -57.62
N LEU A 662 -38.70 27.68 -58.80
CA LEU A 662 -38.76 26.98 -60.09
C LEU A 662 -37.42 26.34 -60.50
N GLY A 663 -36.30 26.87 -59.98
CA GLY A 663 -34.96 26.32 -60.21
C GLY A 663 -34.65 25.08 -59.38
N ALA A 664 -35.53 24.69 -58.45
CA ALA A 664 -35.35 23.58 -57.54
C ALA A 664 -36.21 22.36 -57.95
N HIS A 665 -35.80 21.14 -57.58
CA HIS A 665 -36.30 19.89 -58.17
C HIS A 665 -37.50 19.25 -57.44
N GLU A 666 -38.03 19.87 -56.38
CA GLU A 666 -39.08 19.27 -55.55
C GLU A 666 -40.50 19.75 -55.93
N ALA A 667 -41.46 18.82 -55.95
CA ALA A 667 -42.82 19.08 -56.44
C ALA A 667 -43.56 20.18 -55.65
N TRP A 668 -43.40 20.25 -54.33
CA TRP A 668 -44.05 21.25 -53.47
C TRP A 668 -43.50 22.68 -53.71
N GLN A 669 -42.24 22.81 -54.13
CA GLN A 669 -41.63 24.11 -54.47
C GLN A 669 -42.24 24.68 -55.74
N ILE A 670 -42.51 23.83 -56.73
CA ILE A 670 -43.21 24.20 -57.97
C ILE A 670 -44.64 24.68 -57.66
N GLU A 671 -45.32 24.02 -56.71
CA GLU A 671 -46.64 24.44 -56.25
C GLU A 671 -46.62 25.82 -55.59
N ARG A 672 -45.67 26.05 -54.67
CA ARG A 672 -45.46 27.37 -54.06
C ARG A 672 -45.14 28.45 -55.11
N ALA A 673 -44.35 28.13 -56.14
CA ALA A 673 -44.06 29.06 -57.23
C ALA A 673 -45.33 29.47 -58.02
N LYS A 674 -46.25 28.53 -58.29
CA LYS A 674 -47.53 28.82 -58.97
C LYS A 674 -48.44 29.73 -58.14
N LEU A 675 -48.43 29.57 -56.82
CA LEU A 675 -49.21 30.46 -55.94
C LEU A 675 -48.73 31.92 -56.02
N ILE A 676 -47.43 32.13 -56.27
CA ILE A 676 -46.84 33.45 -56.46
C ILE A 676 -47.22 34.06 -57.84
N ASP A 677 -47.38 33.25 -58.90
CA ASP A 677 -47.76 33.73 -60.24
C ASP A 677 -49.02 34.59 -60.22
N HIS A 678 -49.99 34.23 -59.38
CA HIS A 678 -51.26 34.94 -59.24
C HIS A 678 -51.16 36.28 -58.46
N LYS A 679 -49.99 36.64 -57.95
CA LYS A 679 -49.79 37.76 -57.00
C LYS A 679 -48.76 38.81 -57.47
N ILE A 680 -47.97 38.52 -58.51
CA ILE A 680 -46.92 39.42 -59.04
C ILE A 680 -47.44 40.35 -60.16
N ILE A 681 -48.60 40.04 -60.75
CA ILE A 681 -49.30 40.90 -61.72
C ILE A 681 -49.78 42.18 -61.02
#